data_AF-A0A421FU68-F1
#
_entry.id   AF-A0A421FU68-F1
#
_cell.length_a   1.000
_cell.length_b   1.000
_cell.length_c   1.000
_cell.angle_alpha   90.00
_cell.angle_beta   90.00
_cell.angle_gamma   90.00
#
_symmetry.space_group_name_H-M   'P 1'
#
loop_
_entity.id
_entity.type
_entity.pdbx_description
1 polymer ?
#
loop_
_entity_poly.entity_id
_entity_poly.type
_entity_poly.pdbx_seq_one_letter_code
_entity_poly.pdbx_strand_id
1 'polypeptide(L)'
;MPQSRTAKKRKATYLVRKEEQESLQEQIQTLQQQLQDLQDNGETQRRDLYASVGENAALKDAVDQQHFAVAGAQSLMSEWLQNQNRNPMRMHIHLGQEWTARRETLLAMKDERLARGFRYVTARCQHLAPLKPQFSEERFEDANGDTCCIRNEVIPFPGVESLKKVFDAVRFTIDTLEIAVSEQLGHMTLRDDYDTVDDGTFISNYRLVSGLDCGVTAELNAVVMGQYVETGKVTRKKAKSIKGDQEEEVVIVMMRSLFMKTCHPEFDISEAAMQEFDAVSILIRYLLGTELLADLKSVLIHVLHSDNTSITLTLPMYVEPDSFQTLLLSDVPSDNLTIPPSSNSSPSPSAEAPKKPQTKKKRKATYLLRKEEQSALQEEIERLESQVAVLRTRNLPPEEAAKADPVLQKREAENAALTSVLRHQQLHVANAQSLLSRCLGEQQTHPLYTKIRLTKDWPERRAMLRAIRAEKLRNAYEYIMARSCHSQPEKMQLSDERFESTQGDLCCVRFETVYFRGVESLEQVYNALIFYLTNMEISISERLGHITVRDDYDSIEGTAYNSRIASTEDCGVTMEMNAVSFPQLFAKDELGVGVGPCAVLASDCVDEDELYPYNPSERVRKDVSGAVVLTVSRRKPKHKNKGVGATLLGEESEVVVTMQRAAFVKLHRPQFPVSAFALQELHEGIARWGDVMLKTVRSVVYTTP
;
A
#
# COMPACT_ATOMS: atom_id res chain seq x y z
N MET A 1 -62.19 18.68 92.20
CA MET A 1 -61.12 19.37 92.94
C MET A 1 -59.97 19.65 91.97
N PRO A 2 -59.49 20.89 91.84
CA PRO A 2 -58.60 21.33 90.75
C PRO A 2 -57.10 21.15 91.06
N GLN A 3 -56.31 21.03 89.99
CA GLN A 3 -54.86 20.82 89.99
C GLN A 3 -54.07 22.03 90.54
N SER A 4 -53.18 21.78 91.50
CA SER A 4 -52.20 22.75 92.01
C SER A 4 -51.04 22.90 91.02
N ARG A 5 -51.02 24.03 90.27
CA ARG A 5 -49.89 24.46 89.44
C ARG A 5 -48.71 24.88 90.33
N THR A 6 -47.61 24.14 90.27
CA THR A 6 -46.31 24.57 90.81
C THR A 6 -45.74 25.72 89.97
N ALA A 7 -45.44 26.84 90.64
CA ALA A 7 -44.87 28.01 90.01
C ALA A 7 -43.42 27.72 89.54
N LYS A 8 -43.23 27.54 88.23
CA LYS A 8 -41.91 27.52 87.60
C LYS A 8 -41.25 28.88 87.81
N LYS A 9 -40.22 28.96 88.66
CA LYS A 9 -39.34 30.14 88.75
C LYS A 9 -38.75 30.39 87.36
N ARG A 10 -39.04 31.56 86.78
CA ARG A 10 -38.45 31.99 85.50
C ARG A 10 -36.95 32.12 85.70
N LYS A 11 -36.15 31.43 84.86
CA LYS A 11 -34.69 31.65 84.80
C LYS A 11 -34.44 33.14 84.53
N ALA A 12 -33.48 33.74 85.23
CA ALA A 12 -33.11 35.13 85.02
C ALA A 12 -32.64 35.32 83.59
N THR A 13 -33.10 36.39 82.93
CA THR A 13 -32.87 36.66 81.49
C THR A 13 -31.40 36.64 81.10
N TYR A 14 -30.49 37.03 82.01
CA TYR A 14 -29.05 36.98 81.80
C TYR A 14 -28.50 35.54 81.66
N LEU A 15 -29.02 34.59 82.45
CA LEU A 15 -28.59 33.19 82.38
C LEU A 15 -29.04 32.52 81.08
N VAL A 16 -30.25 32.82 80.61
CA VAL A 16 -30.75 32.32 79.32
C VAL A 16 -29.92 32.86 78.17
N ARG A 17 -29.60 34.17 78.18
CA ARG A 17 -28.72 34.77 77.16
C ARG A 17 -27.30 34.21 77.19
N LYS A 18 -26.78 33.85 78.37
CA LYS A 18 -25.46 33.24 78.51
C LYS A 18 -25.45 31.80 77.96
N GLU A 19 -26.46 30.99 78.28
CA GLU A 19 -26.63 29.65 77.72
C GLU A 19 -26.81 29.69 76.19
N GLU A 20 -27.58 30.66 75.66
CA GLU A 20 -27.72 30.88 74.21
C GLU A 20 -26.39 31.32 73.58
N GLN A 21 -25.62 32.19 74.23
CA GLN A 21 -24.30 32.63 73.76
C GLN A 21 -23.31 31.46 73.72
N GLU A 22 -23.27 30.61 74.74
CA GLU A 22 -22.42 29.42 74.80
C GLU A 22 -22.82 28.40 73.71
N SER A 23 -24.12 28.17 73.51
CA SER A 23 -24.62 27.28 72.44
C SER A 23 -24.28 27.82 71.04
N LEU A 24 -24.39 29.12 70.82
CA LEU A 24 -23.99 29.75 69.56
C LEU A 24 -22.48 29.69 69.35
N GLN A 25 -21.67 29.79 70.41
CA GLN A 25 -20.21 29.61 70.32
C GLN A 25 -19.83 28.18 69.93
N GLU A 26 -20.48 27.16 70.50
CA GLU A 26 -20.27 25.77 70.09
C GLU A 26 -20.67 25.51 68.64
N GLN A 27 -21.78 26.11 68.19
CA GLN A 27 -22.22 26.02 66.78
C GLN A 27 -21.22 26.70 65.84
N ILE A 28 -20.70 27.87 66.19
CA ILE A 28 -19.66 28.56 65.40
C ILE A 28 -18.40 27.70 65.32
N GLN A 29 -17.96 27.11 66.43
CA GLN A 29 -16.78 26.24 66.44
C GLN A 29 -16.98 24.99 65.56
N THR A 30 -18.17 24.39 65.60
CA THR A 30 -18.51 23.23 64.76
C THR A 30 -18.52 23.62 63.27
N LEU A 31 -19.12 24.75 62.92
CA LEU A 31 -19.13 25.24 61.54
C LEU A 31 -17.73 25.62 61.04
N GLN A 32 -16.87 26.17 61.90
CA GLN A 32 -15.48 26.46 61.57
C GLN A 32 -14.70 25.18 61.28
N GLN A 33 -14.91 24.12 62.06
CA GLN A 33 -14.29 22.82 61.83
C GLN A 33 -14.75 22.20 60.49
N GLN A 34 -16.06 22.22 60.22
CA GLN A 34 -16.61 21.72 58.96
C GLN A 34 -16.10 22.50 57.75
N LEU A 35 -15.92 23.82 57.89
CA LEU A 35 -15.38 24.66 56.83
C LEU A 35 -13.90 24.35 56.56
N GLN A 36 -13.11 24.09 57.61
CA GLN A 36 -11.71 23.66 57.46
C GLN A 36 -11.61 22.30 56.76
N ASP A 37 -12.43 21.32 57.17
CA ASP A 37 -12.43 19.99 56.55
C ASP A 37 -12.81 20.06 55.05
N LEU A 38 -13.78 20.92 54.69
CA LEU A 38 -14.15 21.16 53.29
C LEU A 38 -13.04 21.84 52.49
N GLN A 39 -12.31 22.79 53.10
CA GLN A 39 -11.17 23.44 52.48
C GLN A 39 -10.02 22.46 52.23
N ASP A 40 -9.64 21.67 53.24
CA ASP A 40 -8.56 20.69 53.15
C ASP A 40 -8.88 19.58 52.12
N ASN A 41 -10.15 19.14 52.07
CA ASN A 41 -10.62 18.20 51.06
C ASN A 41 -10.61 18.83 49.65
N GLY A 42 -11.03 20.10 49.51
CA GLY A 42 -10.98 20.82 48.25
C GLY A 42 -9.56 21.05 47.73
N GLU A 43 -8.60 21.33 48.61
CA GLU A 43 -7.18 21.41 48.25
C GLU A 43 -6.60 20.07 47.83
N THR A 44 -6.98 18.99 48.51
CA THR A 44 -6.55 17.63 48.18
C THR A 44 -7.09 17.23 46.80
N GLN A 45 -8.39 17.45 46.54
CA GLN A 45 -8.98 17.21 45.21
C GLN A 45 -8.31 18.05 44.12
N ARG A 46 -7.97 19.31 44.39
CA ARG A 46 -7.21 20.15 43.45
C ARG A 46 -5.83 19.57 43.17
N ARG A 47 -5.10 19.13 44.19
CA ARG A 47 -3.77 18.50 44.03
C ARG A 47 -3.86 17.23 43.19
N ASP A 48 -4.83 16.37 43.47
CA ASP A 48 -5.07 15.14 42.71
C ASP A 48 -5.44 15.44 41.25
N LEU A 49 -6.27 16.47 41.02
CA LEU A 49 -6.62 16.92 39.67
C LEU A 49 -5.39 17.44 38.91
N TYR A 50 -4.54 18.27 39.54
CA TYR A 50 -3.31 18.75 38.90
C TYR A 50 -2.34 17.61 38.58
N ALA A 51 -2.21 16.62 39.47
CA ALA A 51 -1.41 15.43 39.22
C ALA A 51 -1.95 14.64 38.02
N SER A 52 -3.26 14.40 37.98
CA SER A 52 -3.92 13.70 36.85
C SER A 52 -3.77 14.46 35.52
N VAL A 53 -3.85 15.80 35.52
CA VAL A 53 -3.60 16.61 34.32
C VAL A 53 -2.15 16.46 33.84
N GLY A 54 -1.18 16.45 34.77
CA GLY A 54 0.22 16.22 34.44
C GLY A 54 0.47 14.82 33.86
N GLU A 55 -0.13 13.79 34.45
CA GLU A 55 -0.06 12.41 33.93
C GLU A 55 -0.68 12.29 32.54
N ASN A 56 -1.85 12.89 32.31
CA ASN A 56 -2.50 12.89 31.00
C ASN A 56 -1.67 13.62 29.93
N ALA A 57 -1.00 14.71 30.30
CA ALA A 57 -0.07 15.41 29.40
C ALA A 57 1.12 14.52 29.02
N ALA A 58 1.75 13.85 30.00
CA ALA A 58 2.84 12.92 29.74
C ALA A 58 2.42 11.72 28.87
N LEU A 59 1.21 11.19 29.09
CA LEU A 59 0.64 10.13 28.26
C LEU A 59 0.38 10.60 26.83
N LYS A 60 -0.16 11.81 26.66
CA LYS A 60 -0.37 12.41 25.33
C LYS A 60 0.97 12.56 24.59
N ASP A 61 2.00 13.10 25.25
CA ASP A 61 3.33 13.26 24.67
C ASP A 61 3.95 11.90 24.26
N ALA A 62 3.77 10.85 25.07
CA ALA A 62 4.26 9.52 24.75
C ALA A 62 3.53 8.90 23.54
N VAL A 63 2.21 9.09 23.46
CA VAL A 63 1.40 8.66 22.31
C VAL A 63 1.81 9.41 21.04
N ASP A 64 2.02 10.73 21.12
CA ASP A 64 2.47 11.53 19.99
C ASP A 64 3.86 11.10 19.51
N GLN A 65 4.81 10.85 20.42
CA GLN A 65 6.13 10.29 20.09
C GLN A 65 6.01 8.94 19.37
N GLN A 66 5.14 8.04 19.84
CA GLN A 66 4.89 6.77 19.17
C GLN A 66 4.33 6.99 17.76
N HIS A 67 3.38 7.90 17.58
CA HIS A 67 2.84 8.19 16.26
C HIS A 67 3.89 8.76 15.31
N PHE A 68 4.75 9.67 15.77
CA PHE A 68 5.85 10.21 14.97
C PHE A 68 6.88 9.12 14.61
N ALA A 69 7.15 8.18 15.51
CA ALA A 69 8.01 7.03 15.21
C ALA A 69 7.41 6.13 14.12
N VAL A 70 6.10 5.86 14.17
CA VAL A 70 5.39 5.13 13.10
C VAL A 70 5.44 5.90 11.78
N ALA A 71 5.22 7.21 11.81
CA ALA A 71 5.29 8.07 10.64
C ALA A 71 6.69 8.06 9.97
N GLY A 72 7.75 8.10 10.78
CA GLY A 72 9.13 7.96 10.32
C GLY A 72 9.42 6.57 9.74
N ALA A 73 8.90 5.51 10.35
CA ALA A 73 9.03 4.15 9.83
C ALA A 73 8.32 3.97 8.47
N GLN A 74 7.14 4.57 8.30
CA GLN A 74 6.44 4.60 7.01
C GLN A 74 7.24 5.39 5.95
N SER A 75 7.88 6.50 6.34
CA SER A 75 8.76 7.27 5.44
C SER A 75 9.96 6.43 4.98
N LEU A 76 10.62 5.71 5.89
CA LEU A 76 11.73 4.81 5.59
C LEU A 76 11.30 3.66 4.66
N MET A 77 10.13 3.07 4.92
CA MET A 77 9.59 2.00 4.08
C MET A 77 9.38 2.48 2.65
N SER A 78 8.85 3.70 2.48
CA SER A 78 8.61 4.29 1.17
C SER A 78 9.92 4.59 0.42
N GLU A 79 10.92 5.13 1.12
CA GLU A 79 12.26 5.35 0.56
C GLU A 79 12.90 4.02 0.11
N TRP A 80 12.79 2.99 0.93
CA TRP A 80 13.31 1.66 0.59
C TRP A 80 12.67 1.15 -0.71
N LEU A 81 11.34 1.24 -0.82
CA LEU A 81 10.61 0.82 -2.03
C LEU A 81 11.05 1.58 -3.29
N GLN A 82 11.25 2.90 -3.18
CA GLN A 82 11.75 3.75 -4.28
C GLN A 82 13.15 3.37 -4.75
N ASN A 83 14.01 2.96 -3.82
CA ASN A 83 15.39 2.58 -4.10
C ASN A 83 15.53 1.11 -4.54
N GLN A 84 14.47 0.31 -4.47
CA GLN A 84 14.53 -1.08 -4.91
C GLN A 84 14.47 -1.18 -6.44
N ASN A 85 15.54 -1.71 -7.03
CA ASN A 85 15.60 -2.01 -8.47
C ASN A 85 14.87 -3.31 -8.85
N ARG A 86 14.48 -4.15 -7.88
CA ARG A 86 13.83 -5.44 -8.11
C ARG A 86 12.65 -5.64 -7.16
N ASN A 87 11.48 -5.97 -7.72
CA ASN A 87 10.31 -6.38 -6.96
C ASN A 87 10.33 -7.92 -6.74
N PRO A 88 9.97 -8.43 -5.55
CA PRO A 88 9.91 -9.88 -5.26
C PRO A 88 9.04 -10.69 -6.21
N MET A 89 7.99 -10.06 -6.75
CA MET A 89 7.06 -10.62 -7.72
C MET A 89 7.48 -10.39 -9.17
N ARG A 90 8.61 -9.72 -9.46
CA ARG A 90 9.07 -9.56 -10.85
C ARG A 90 9.93 -10.76 -11.25
N MET A 91 9.54 -11.43 -12.32
CA MET A 91 10.37 -12.43 -13.01
C MET A 91 10.60 -11.94 -14.44
N HIS A 92 11.82 -12.07 -14.93
CA HIS A 92 12.09 -11.80 -16.33
C HIS A 92 11.53 -12.97 -17.14
N ILE A 93 10.57 -12.67 -18.02
CA ILE A 93 9.97 -13.66 -18.92
C ILE A 93 10.47 -13.31 -20.32
N HIS A 94 11.22 -14.23 -20.91
CA HIS A 94 11.64 -14.15 -22.30
C HIS A 94 10.93 -15.24 -23.07
N LEU A 95 10.10 -14.86 -24.04
CA LEU A 95 9.37 -15.80 -24.88
C LEU A 95 9.91 -15.69 -26.31
N GLY A 96 10.40 -16.82 -26.83
CA GLY A 96 10.88 -16.91 -28.21
C GLY A 96 9.74 -16.81 -29.23
N GLN A 97 10.10 -16.90 -30.52
CA GLN A 97 9.14 -16.87 -31.63
C GLN A 97 8.44 -18.22 -31.85
N GLU A 98 9.05 -19.32 -31.45
CA GLU A 98 8.54 -20.67 -31.69
C GLU A 98 7.56 -21.09 -30.58
N TRP A 99 6.36 -21.53 -30.95
CA TRP A 99 5.26 -21.81 -30.02
C TRP A 99 5.58 -22.90 -28.99
N THR A 100 6.26 -23.98 -29.39
CA THR A 100 6.60 -25.09 -28.50
C THR A 100 7.57 -24.63 -27.40
N ALA A 101 8.62 -23.90 -27.76
CA ALA A 101 9.59 -23.33 -26.84
C ALA A 101 8.97 -22.28 -25.90
N ARG A 102 7.97 -21.52 -26.37
CA ARG A 102 7.17 -20.63 -25.51
C ARG A 102 6.43 -21.44 -24.44
N ARG A 103 5.72 -22.49 -24.83
CA ARG A 103 4.98 -23.38 -23.91
C ARG A 103 5.90 -24.02 -22.88
N GLU A 104 7.02 -24.59 -23.32
CA GLU A 104 8.02 -25.19 -22.45
C GLU A 104 8.56 -24.17 -21.43
N THR A 105 8.85 -22.95 -21.87
CA THR A 105 9.31 -21.87 -20.98
C THR A 105 8.26 -21.52 -19.93
N LEU A 106 7.00 -21.38 -20.32
CA LEU A 106 5.90 -21.04 -19.42
C LEU A 106 5.62 -22.17 -18.41
N LEU A 107 5.61 -23.42 -18.87
CA LEU A 107 5.45 -24.60 -18.01
C LEU A 107 6.59 -24.70 -16.99
N ALA A 108 7.84 -24.54 -17.44
CA ALA A 108 9.01 -24.66 -16.57
C ALA A 108 9.04 -23.64 -15.43
N MET A 109 8.46 -22.44 -15.62
CA MET A 109 8.44 -21.40 -14.59
C MET A 109 7.19 -21.38 -13.70
N LYS A 110 6.14 -22.16 -14.04
CA LYS A 110 4.84 -22.11 -13.36
C LYS A 110 4.94 -22.35 -11.85
N ASP A 111 5.58 -23.45 -11.45
CA ASP A 111 5.61 -23.84 -10.03
C ASP A 111 6.43 -22.87 -9.20
N GLU A 112 7.58 -22.40 -9.72
CA GLU A 112 8.37 -21.37 -9.05
C GLU A 112 7.57 -20.06 -8.92
N ARG A 113 6.83 -19.66 -9.97
CA ARG A 113 6.00 -18.46 -9.98
C ARG A 113 4.93 -18.52 -8.89
N LEU A 114 4.20 -19.62 -8.82
CA LEU A 114 3.14 -19.84 -7.83
C LEU A 114 3.70 -19.88 -6.41
N ALA A 115 4.78 -20.63 -6.17
CA ALA A 115 5.42 -20.73 -4.86
C ALA A 115 5.96 -19.38 -4.37
N ARG A 116 6.53 -18.55 -5.26
CA ARG A 116 6.94 -17.18 -4.91
C ARG A 116 5.75 -16.30 -4.57
N GLY A 117 4.70 -16.32 -5.40
CA GLY A 117 3.48 -15.54 -5.16
C GLY A 117 2.84 -15.86 -3.82
N PHE A 118 2.68 -17.16 -3.54
CA PHE A 118 2.12 -17.63 -2.28
C PHE A 118 2.92 -17.14 -1.07
N ARG A 119 4.26 -17.30 -1.08
CA ARG A 119 5.12 -16.83 0.03
C ARG A 119 5.03 -15.32 0.23
N TYR A 120 5.03 -14.55 -0.85
CA TYR A 120 4.99 -13.09 -0.77
C TYR A 120 3.65 -12.58 -0.22
N VAL A 121 2.52 -13.08 -0.74
CA VAL A 121 1.18 -12.72 -0.25
C VAL A 121 1.01 -13.15 1.21
N THR A 122 1.47 -14.34 1.57
CA THR A 122 1.46 -14.81 2.97
C THR A 122 2.24 -13.87 3.88
N ALA A 123 3.44 -13.45 3.49
CA ALA A 123 4.25 -12.51 4.26
C ALA A 123 3.58 -11.12 4.37
N ARG A 124 2.95 -10.62 3.30
CA ARG A 124 2.21 -9.34 3.30
C ARG A 124 0.94 -9.37 4.14
N CYS A 125 0.38 -10.54 4.41
CA CYS A 125 -0.86 -10.70 5.17
C CYS A 125 -0.65 -11.31 6.56
N GLN A 126 0.58 -11.64 6.95
CA GLN A 126 0.89 -12.44 8.14
C GLN A 126 0.34 -11.85 9.45
N HIS A 127 0.33 -10.53 9.57
CA HIS A 127 -0.12 -9.83 10.78
C HIS A 127 -1.50 -9.18 10.63
N LEU A 128 -2.20 -9.44 9.52
CA LEU A 128 -3.49 -8.84 9.24
C LEU A 128 -4.64 -9.72 9.77
N ALA A 129 -5.77 -9.10 10.11
CA ALA A 129 -6.95 -9.85 10.53
C ALA A 129 -7.67 -10.42 9.29
N PRO A 130 -7.71 -11.74 9.08
CA PRO A 130 -8.16 -12.33 7.81
C PRO A 130 -9.66 -12.14 7.53
N LEU A 131 -10.47 -11.92 8.56
CA LEU A 131 -11.92 -11.72 8.44
C LEU A 131 -12.32 -10.26 8.31
N LYS A 132 -11.36 -9.33 8.37
CA LYS A 132 -11.63 -7.91 8.20
C LYS A 132 -11.10 -7.45 6.85
N PRO A 133 -11.87 -6.61 6.12
CA PRO A 133 -11.39 -6.06 4.87
C PRO A 133 -10.20 -5.14 5.16
N GLN A 134 -9.13 -5.30 4.38
CA GLN A 134 -7.94 -4.47 4.48
C GLN A 134 -7.37 -4.16 3.11
N PHE A 135 -6.88 -2.94 2.95
CA PHE A 135 -6.29 -2.44 1.71
C PHE A 135 -5.06 -1.61 2.04
N SER A 136 -4.00 -1.78 1.26
CA SER A 136 -2.82 -0.90 1.28
C SER A 136 -2.35 -0.65 -0.14
N GLU A 137 -2.00 0.59 -0.47
CA GLU A 137 -1.42 0.97 -1.75
C GLU A 137 -0.24 1.93 -1.54
N GLU A 138 0.87 1.66 -2.21
CA GLU A 138 2.05 2.51 -2.30
C GLU A 138 2.31 2.84 -3.77
N ARG A 139 2.39 4.13 -4.12
CA ARG A 139 2.80 4.58 -5.46
C ARG A 139 4.02 5.47 -5.37
N PHE A 140 4.93 5.29 -6.30
CA PHE A 140 6.19 6.02 -6.33
C PHE A 140 6.84 5.99 -7.70
N GLU A 141 7.73 6.94 -7.94
CA GLU A 141 8.62 6.95 -9.11
C GLU A 141 9.92 6.19 -8.80
N ASP A 142 10.31 5.25 -9.65
CA ASP A 142 11.57 4.51 -9.46
C ASP A 142 12.79 5.30 -9.98
N ALA A 143 13.98 4.69 -9.96
CA ALA A 143 15.21 5.34 -10.41
C ALA A 143 15.24 5.67 -11.92
N ASN A 144 14.40 5.04 -12.73
CA ASN A 144 14.32 5.24 -14.18
C ASN A 144 13.25 6.28 -14.57
N GLY A 145 12.49 6.81 -13.59
CA GLY A 145 11.34 7.67 -13.87
C GLY A 145 10.05 6.88 -14.14
N ASP A 146 10.04 5.57 -13.92
CA ASP A 146 8.86 4.73 -14.15
C ASP A 146 7.90 4.81 -12.95
N THR A 147 6.60 4.93 -13.22
CA THR A 147 5.58 4.99 -12.16
C THR A 147 5.26 3.58 -11.67
N CYS A 148 5.59 3.32 -10.41
CA CYS A 148 5.38 2.04 -9.75
C CYS A 148 4.20 2.10 -8.77
N CYS A 149 3.49 0.98 -8.64
CA CYS A 149 2.38 0.80 -7.73
C CYS A 149 2.47 -0.58 -7.07
N ILE A 150 2.42 -0.64 -5.75
CA ILE A 150 2.31 -1.86 -4.97
C ILE A 150 0.99 -1.81 -4.20
N ARG A 151 0.14 -2.80 -4.40
CA ARG A 151 -1.17 -2.92 -3.75
C ARG A 151 -1.26 -4.25 -3.02
N ASN A 152 -1.91 -4.27 -1.87
CA ASN A 152 -2.18 -5.48 -1.10
C ASN A 152 -3.56 -5.41 -0.47
N GLU A 153 -4.28 -6.54 -0.46
CA GLU A 153 -5.67 -6.61 -0.05
C GLU A 153 -5.98 -7.90 0.69
N VAL A 154 -6.87 -7.80 1.68
CA VAL A 154 -7.52 -8.92 2.34
C VAL A 154 -9.02 -8.70 2.20
N ILE A 155 -9.71 -9.64 1.57
CA ILE A 155 -11.12 -9.48 1.22
C ILE A 155 -11.91 -10.70 1.71
N PRO A 156 -12.78 -10.53 2.71
CA PRO A 156 -13.69 -11.58 3.16
C PRO A 156 -14.93 -11.67 2.26
N PHE A 157 -15.29 -12.89 1.88
CA PHE A 157 -16.48 -13.26 1.13
C PHE A 157 -17.42 -14.09 2.02
N PRO A 158 -18.30 -13.46 2.80
CA PRO A 158 -19.32 -14.17 3.57
C PRO A 158 -20.36 -14.81 2.64
N GLY A 159 -20.96 -15.93 3.07
CA GLY A 159 -22.04 -16.60 2.36
C GLY A 159 -21.70 -17.29 1.02
N VAL A 160 -20.42 -17.41 0.64
CA VAL A 160 -20.04 -18.06 -0.63
C VAL A 160 -19.97 -19.58 -0.50
N GLU A 161 -20.55 -20.28 -1.48
CA GLU A 161 -20.73 -21.75 -1.42
C GLU A 161 -19.43 -22.56 -1.41
N SER A 162 -18.41 -22.13 -2.16
CA SER A 162 -17.13 -22.87 -2.23
C SER A 162 -15.96 -22.01 -2.70
N LEU A 163 -14.75 -22.40 -2.26
CA LEU A 163 -13.49 -21.79 -2.72
C LEU A 163 -13.31 -21.92 -4.24
N LYS A 164 -13.79 -23.03 -4.81
CA LYS A 164 -13.73 -23.27 -6.24
C LYS A 164 -14.52 -22.23 -7.03
N LYS A 165 -15.70 -21.81 -6.56
CA LYS A 165 -16.47 -20.73 -7.21
C LYS A 165 -15.70 -19.42 -7.24
N VAL A 166 -15.07 -19.03 -6.13
CA VAL A 166 -14.24 -17.81 -6.08
C VAL A 166 -13.08 -17.92 -7.07
N PHE A 167 -12.38 -19.06 -7.10
CA PHE A 167 -11.28 -19.30 -8.03
C PHE A 167 -11.72 -19.21 -9.51
N ASP A 168 -12.84 -19.84 -9.85
CA ASP A 168 -13.34 -19.87 -11.23
C ASP A 168 -13.82 -18.49 -11.68
N ALA A 169 -14.39 -17.69 -10.78
CA ALA A 169 -14.80 -16.34 -11.12
C ALA A 169 -13.60 -15.37 -11.23
N VAL A 170 -12.54 -15.54 -10.41
CA VAL A 170 -11.26 -14.83 -10.63
C VAL A 170 -10.68 -15.17 -12.01
N ARG A 171 -10.71 -16.46 -12.40
CA ARG A 171 -10.27 -16.90 -13.72
C ARG A 171 -11.11 -16.26 -14.83
N PHE A 172 -12.43 -16.29 -14.70
CA PHE A 172 -13.35 -15.70 -15.65
C PHE A 172 -13.03 -14.21 -15.89
N THR A 173 -12.88 -13.41 -14.83
CA THR A 173 -12.57 -11.98 -14.97
C THR A 173 -11.23 -11.74 -15.67
N ILE A 174 -10.23 -12.60 -15.46
CA ILE A 174 -8.95 -12.50 -16.17
C ILE A 174 -9.12 -12.84 -17.66
N ASP A 175 -9.92 -13.86 -17.96
CA ASP A 175 -10.15 -14.32 -19.33
C ASP A 175 -11.00 -13.32 -20.13
N THR A 176 -11.81 -12.48 -19.48
CA THR A 176 -12.67 -11.45 -20.10
C THR A 176 -12.26 -10.00 -19.79
N LEU A 177 -11.00 -9.80 -19.39
CA LEU A 177 -10.53 -8.51 -18.86
C LEU A 177 -10.73 -7.34 -19.83
N GLU A 178 -10.57 -7.57 -21.14
CA GLU A 178 -10.75 -6.56 -22.19
C GLU A 178 -12.17 -6.00 -22.25
N ILE A 179 -13.17 -6.82 -21.95
CA ILE A 179 -14.58 -6.40 -21.93
C ILE A 179 -14.79 -5.45 -20.76
N ALA A 180 -14.36 -5.87 -19.56
CA ALA A 180 -14.48 -5.07 -18.34
C ALA A 180 -13.73 -3.73 -18.46
N VAL A 181 -12.50 -3.73 -19.02
CA VAL A 181 -11.76 -2.49 -19.31
C VAL A 181 -12.53 -1.60 -20.27
N SER A 182 -13.10 -2.17 -21.33
CA SER A 182 -13.81 -1.39 -22.33
C SER A 182 -15.08 -0.74 -21.80
N GLU A 183 -15.86 -1.48 -21.01
CA GLU A 183 -17.12 -1.01 -20.44
C GLU A 183 -16.89 0.14 -19.45
N GLN A 184 -15.83 0.08 -18.65
CA GLN A 184 -15.53 1.11 -17.66
C GLN A 184 -14.85 2.35 -18.23
N LEU A 185 -13.94 2.20 -19.20
CA LEU A 185 -13.32 3.36 -19.84
C LEU A 185 -14.24 4.03 -20.85
N GLY A 186 -15.23 3.32 -21.39
CA GLY A 186 -15.97 3.76 -22.57
C GLY A 186 -15.10 3.80 -23.84
N HIS A 187 -13.90 3.20 -23.81
CA HIS A 187 -12.99 3.06 -24.94
C HIS A 187 -12.84 1.58 -25.32
N MET A 188 -12.50 1.29 -26.57
CA MET A 188 -12.30 -0.08 -27.01
C MET A 188 -10.92 -0.60 -26.58
N THR A 189 -10.91 -1.65 -25.76
CA THR A 189 -9.74 -2.46 -25.44
C THR A 189 -9.75 -3.73 -26.27
N LEU A 190 -8.65 -4.00 -26.96
CA LEU A 190 -8.46 -5.21 -27.77
C LEU A 190 -7.59 -6.20 -27.03
N ARG A 191 -7.92 -7.49 -27.14
CA ARG A 191 -7.15 -8.61 -26.61
C ARG A 191 -6.61 -9.48 -27.72
N ASP A 192 -5.30 -9.72 -27.68
CA ASP A 192 -4.63 -10.73 -28.49
C ASP A 192 -4.16 -11.86 -27.58
N ASP A 193 -4.79 -13.03 -27.67
CA ASP A 193 -4.29 -14.24 -27.00
C ASP A 193 -3.19 -14.88 -27.86
N TYR A 194 -1.99 -15.00 -27.29
CA TYR A 194 -0.84 -15.58 -27.97
C TYR A 194 -0.75 -17.08 -27.71
N ASP A 195 -0.83 -17.53 -26.46
CA ASP A 195 -0.66 -18.95 -26.11
C ASP A 195 -1.48 -19.32 -24.88
N THR A 196 -2.29 -20.37 -25.01
CA THR A 196 -3.03 -21.00 -23.92
C THR A 196 -2.61 -22.47 -23.81
N VAL A 197 -2.27 -22.90 -22.58
CA VAL A 197 -1.90 -24.29 -22.32
C VAL A 197 -3.12 -25.02 -21.76
N ASP A 198 -3.93 -25.63 -22.62
CA ASP A 198 -5.24 -26.20 -22.25
C ASP A 198 -5.19 -27.57 -21.53
N ASP A 199 -3.99 -28.09 -21.22
CA ASP A 199 -3.79 -29.43 -20.60
C ASP A 199 -4.14 -29.45 -19.09
N GLY A 200 -5.24 -28.80 -18.68
CA GLY A 200 -5.66 -28.66 -17.28
C GLY A 200 -4.78 -27.72 -16.44
N THR A 201 -3.77 -27.10 -17.05
CA THR A 201 -2.92 -26.10 -16.41
C THR A 201 -3.44 -24.71 -16.75
N PHE A 202 -3.92 -23.94 -15.77
CA PHE A 202 -4.30 -22.53 -16.05
C PHE A 202 -3.03 -21.72 -16.35
N ILE A 203 -2.70 -21.57 -17.63
CA ILE A 203 -1.62 -20.72 -18.17
C ILE A 203 -2.16 -20.02 -19.41
N SER A 204 -2.09 -18.69 -19.42
CA SER A 204 -2.50 -17.86 -20.56
C SER A 204 -1.50 -16.73 -20.76
N ASN A 205 -1.06 -16.51 -22.00
CA ASN A 205 -0.31 -15.34 -22.42
C ASN A 205 -1.15 -14.51 -23.37
N TYR A 206 -1.39 -13.24 -23.01
CA TYR A 206 -2.21 -12.32 -23.77
C TYR A 206 -1.62 -10.91 -23.77
N ARG A 207 -2.04 -10.12 -24.75
CA ARG A 207 -1.78 -8.68 -24.83
C ARG A 207 -3.09 -7.91 -24.86
N LEU A 208 -3.16 -6.85 -24.06
CA LEU A 208 -4.24 -5.87 -24.10
C LEU A 208 -3.73 -4.56 -24.69
N VAL A 209 -4.51 -3.97 -25.58
CA VAL A 209 -4.23 -2.67 -26.20
C VAL A 209 -5.47 -1.79 -26.05
N SER A 210 -5.31 -0.63 -25.40
CA SER A 210 -6.40 0.33 -25.20
C SER A 210 -6.01 1.69 -25.76
N GLY A 211 -6.86 2.25 -26.63
CA GLY A 211 -6.74 3.64 -27.06
C GLY A 211 -7.31 4.59 -26.00
N LEU A 212 -6.62 5.72 -25.76
CA LEU A 212 -7.03 6.75 -24.80
C LEU A 212 -7.57 7.99 -25.53
N ASP A 213 -8.45 8.75 -24.88
CA ASP A 213 -9.00 10.01 -25.41
C ASP A 213 -7.92 11.05 -25.76
N CYS A 214 -6.83 11.12 -25.00
CA CYS A 214 -5.65 11.93 -25.30
C CYS A 214 -4.86 11.49 -26.56
N GLY A 215 -5.29 10.43 -27.25
CA GLY A 215 -4.64 9.89 -28.44
C GLY A 215 -3.44 8.99 -28.15
N VAL A 216 -3.12 8.74 -26.88
CA VAL A 216 -2.10 7.75 -26.46
C VAL A 216 -2.70 6.35 -26.52
N THR A 217 -1.88 5.34 -26.81
CA THR A 217 -2.30 3.93 -26.71
C THR A 217 -1.53 3.27 -25.56
N ALA A 218 -2.27 2.65 -24.63
CA ALA A 218 -1.71 1.86 -23.55
C ALA A 218 -1.64 0.38 -23.95
N GLU A 219 -0.52 -0.27 -23.64
CA GLU A 219 -0.30 -1.69 -23.92
C GLU A 219 0.09 -2.44 -22.64
N LEU A 220 -0.53 -3.60 -22.43
CA LEU A 220 -0.17 -4.56 -21.39
C LEU A 220 0.10 -5.91 -22.04
N ASN A 221 1.29 -6.47 -21.84
CA ASN A 221 1.61 -7.86 -22.19
C ASN A 221 1.76 -8.68 -20.91
N ALA A 222 0.92 -9.69 -20.75
CA ALA A 222 0.78 -10.43 -19.50
C ALA A 222 0.85 -11.94 -19.70
N VAL A 223 1.36 -12.61 -18.68
CA VAL A 223 1.30 -14.06 -18.53
C VAL A 223 0.60 -14.33 -17.20
N VAL A 224 -0.50 -15.07 -17.26
CA VAL A 224 -1.24 -15.52 -16.10
C VAL A 224 -1.01 -17.01 -15.92
N MET A 225 -0.77 -17.39 -14.66
CA MET A 225 -0.62 -18.78 -14.24
C MET A 225 -1.46 -18.96 -12.98
N GLY A 226 -2.19 -20.06 -12.89
CA GLY A 226 -2.84 -20.44 -11.66
C GLY A 226 -3.00 -21.94 -11.48
N GLN A 227 -3.38 -22.27 -10.26
CA GLN A 227 -3.55 -23.63 -9.79
C GLN A 227 -4.58 -23.58 -8.66
N TYR A 228 -5.56 -24.45 -8.74
CA TYR A 228 -6.47 -24.72 -7.64
C TYR A 228 -5.91 -25.89 -6.84
N VAL A 229 -5.75 -25.71 -5.52
CA VAL A 229 -5.29 -26.75 -4.61
C VAL A 229 -6.32 -26.88 -3.50
N GLU A 230 -6.88 -28.07 -3.33
CA GLU A 230 -7.81 -28.39 -2.24
C GLU A 230 -7.09 -29.28 -1.23
N THR A 231 -6.70 -28.71 -0.09
CA THR A 231 -6.04 -29.44 1.00
C THR A 231 -7.08 -29.93 2.01
N GLY A 232 -7.53 -31.18 1.83
CA GLY A 232 -8.32 -31.93 2.80
C GLY A 232 -9.84 -31.74 2.69
N LYS A 233 -10.57 -32.84 2.89
CA LYS A 233 -12.04 -32.82 3.02
C LYS A 233 -12.40 -31.93 4.22
N VAL A 234 -13.00 -30.77 3.98
CA VAL A 234 -13.71 -30.00 5.02
C VAL A 234 -14.85 -30.89 5.51
N THR A 235 -14.57 -31.73 6.51
CA THR A 235 -15.59 -32.55 7.15
C THR A 235 -16.45 -31.60 7.96
N ARG A 236 -17.56 -31.15 7.37
CA ARG A 236 -18.69 -30.57 8.09
C ARG A 236 -19.20 -31.62 9.08
N LYS A 237 -18.57 -31.73 10.25
CA LYS A 237 -19.18 -32.41 11.38
C LYS A 237 -20.34 -31.51 11.78
N LYS A 238 -21.56 -31.88 11.37
CA LYS A 238 -22.77 -31.45 12.07
C LYS A 238 -22.62 -31.89 13.51
N ALA A 239 -22.06 -31.04 14.36
CA ALA A 239 -22.27 -31.15 15.79
C ALA A 239 -23.78 -31.02 15.99
N LYS A 240 -24.42 -32.07 16.51
CA LYS A 240 -25.79 -31.96 17.01
C LYS A 240 -25.76 -30.93 18.15
N SER A 241 -26.04 -29.68 17.84
CA SER A 241 -26.28 -28.64 18.83
C SER A 241 -27.60 -28.96 19.51
N ILE A 242 -27.53 -29.25 20.81
CA ILE A 242 -28.68 -29.20 21.69
C ILE A 242 -28.94 -27.71 21.93
N LYS A 243 -29.96 -27.18 21.26
CA LYS A 243 -30.56 -25.84 21.43
C LYS A 243 -29.66 -24.65 21.07
N GLY A 244 -29.97 -24.04 19.93
CA GLY A 244 -29.52 -22.72 19.51
C GLY A 244 -28.79 -22.79 18.17
N ASP A 245 -29.53 -22.61 17.07
CA ASP A 245 -28.95 -22.52 15.73
C ASP A 245 -28.10 -21.25 15.63
N GLN A 246 -26.78 -21.40 15.75
CA GLN A 246 -25.81 -20.56 15.06
C GLN A 246 -25.18 -21.48 14.01
N GLU A 247 -25.63 -21.38 12.77
CA GLU A 247 -24.94 -22.02 11.65
C GLU A 247 -23.53 -21.40 11.54
N GLU A 248 -22.49 -22.23 11.56
CA GLU A 248 -21.12 -21.79 11.28
C GLU A 248 -21.05 -21.28 9.83
N GLU A 249 -21.06 -19.96 9.66
CA GLU A 249 -20.92 -19.32 8.35
C GLU A 249 -19.49 -19.49 7.85
N VAL A 250 -19.33 -20.14 6.70
CA VAL A 250 -18.02 -20.29 6.04
C VAL A 250 -17.72 -18.99 5.30
N VAL A 251 -16.67 -18.28 5.75
CA VAL A 251 -16.17 -17.07 5.08
C VAL A 251 -14.93 -17.44 4.28
N ILE A 252 -14.97 -17.20 2.97
CA ILE A 252 -13.80 -17.38 2.11
C ILE A 252 -13.00 -16.07 2.11
N VAL A 253 -11.69 -16.16 2.31
CA VAL A 253 -10.82 -14.97 2.34
C VAL A 253 -9.89 -14.97 1.13
N MET A 254 -9.94 -13.90 0.34
CA MET A 254 -8.98 -13.66 -0.73
C MET A 254 -7.88 -12.74 -0.22
N MET A 255 -6.64 -13.20 -0.30
CA MET A 255 -5.46 -12.38 -0.06
C MET A 255 -4.77 -12.11 -1.39
N ARG A 256 -4.51 -10.84 -1.68
CA ARG A 256 -3.96 -10.43 -2.97
C ARG A 256 -2.84 -9.44 -2.81
N SER A 257 -1.83 -9.56 -3.66
CA SER A 257 -0.87 -8.48 -3.87
C SER A 257 -0.60 -8.26 -5.35
N LEU A 258 -0.50 -6.99 -5.74
CA LEU A 258 -0.25 -6.53 -7.09
C LEU A 258 0.98 -5.62 -7.08
N PHE A 259 1.91 -5.88 -7.99
CA PHE A 259 2.92 -4.91 -8.37
C PHE A 259 2.71 -4.55 -9.82
N MET A 260 2.61 -3.25 -10.09
CA MET A 260 2.48 -2.73 -11.43
C MET A 260 3.53 -1.65 -11.65
N LYS A 261 4.11 -1.65 -12.84
CA LYS A 261 5.09 -0.69 -13.28
C LYS A 261 4.65 -0.15 -14.63
N THR A 262 4.47 1.15 -14.68
CA THR A 262 4.13 1.89 -15.88
C THR A 262 5.41 2.53 -16.39
N CYS A 263 5.91 2.05 -17.53
CA CYS A 263 7.15 2.56 -18.10
C CYS A 263 6.97 4.01 -18.57
N HIS A 264 7.95 4.86 -18.27
CA HIS A 264 7.98 6.21 -18.80
C HIS A 264 8.04 6.14 -20.33
N PRO A 265 7.18 6.88 -21.04
CA PRO A 265 7.19 6.88 -22.50
C PRO A 265 8.53 7.41 -23.02
N GLU A 266 8.99 6.83 -24.14
CA GLU A 266 10.18 7.28 -24.87
C GLU A 266 9.89 8.51 -25.75
N PHE A 267 8.65 9.00 -25.76
CA PHE A 267 8.18 10.14 -26.53
C PHE A 267 7.59 11.22 -25.62
N ASP A 268 7.62 12.47 -26.09
CA ASP A 268 7.05 13.60 -25.37
C ASP A 268 5.52 13.46 -25.30
N ILE A 269 5.01 13.49 -24.06
CA ILE A 269 3.60 13.38 -23.71
C ILE A 269 3.22 14.61 -22.90
N SER A 270 2.06 15.22 -23.18
CA SER A 270 1.59 16.36 -22.39
C SER A 270 1.26 15.92 -20.96
N GLU A 271 1.36 16.83 -19.99
CA GLU A 271 1.02 16.50 -18.60
C GLU A 271 -0.44 16.04 -18.46
N ALA A 272 -1.35 16.60 -19.26
CA ALA A 272 -2.75 16.16 -19.33
C ALA A 272 -2.88 14.72 -19.87
N ALA A 273 -2.14 14.38 -20.94
CA ALA A 273 -2.14 13.02 -21.48
C ALA A 273 -1.47 12.01 -20.52
N MET A 274 -0.44 12.43 -19.76
CA MET A 274 0.15 11.59 -18.72
C MET A 274 -0.84 11.33 -17.59
N GLN A 275 -1.67 12.32 -17.22
CA GLN A 275 -2.72 12.15 -16.22
C GLN A 275 -3.83 11.19 -16.68
N GLU A 276 -4.23 11.23 -17.95
CA GLU A 276 -5.16 10.25 -18.53
C GLU A 276 -4.54 8.85 -18.64
N PHE A 277 -3.28 8.77 -19.03
CA PHE A 277 -2.54 7.51 -19.06
C PHE A 277 -2.41 6.90 -17.66
N ASP A 278 -2.13 7.72 -16.65
CA ASP A 278 -2.19 7.32 -15.26
C ASP A 278 -3.60 6.88 -14.86
N ALA A 279 -4.67 7.50 -15.37
CA ALA A 279 -6.05 7.08 -15.13
C ALA A 279 -6.37 5.70 -15.71
N VAL A 280 -5.85 5.36 -16.90
CA VAL A 280 -6.01 4.02 -17.47
C VAL A 280 -5.14 2.99 -16.76
N SER A 281 -3.93 3.38 -16.37
CA SER A 281 -3.10 2.60 -15.47
C SER A 281 -3.82 2.37 -14.12
N ILE A 282 -4.55 3.37 -13.59
CA ILE A 282 -5.43 3.25 -12.41
C ILE A 282 -6.59 2.30 -12.70
N LEU A 283 -7.21 2.34 -13.87
CA LEU A 283 -8.34 1.47 -14.16
C LEU A 283 -7.89 0.02 -14.39
N ILE A 284 -6.79 -0.24 -15.10
CA ILE A 284 -6.21 -1.58 -15.19
C ILE A 284 -5.84 -2.08 -13.78
N ARG A 285 -5.34 -1.21 -12.88
CA ARG A 285 -5.17 -1.53 -11.45
C ARG A 285 -6.47 -1.85 -10.74
N TYR A 286 -7.56 -1.16 -11.10
CA TYR A 286 -8.90 -1.29 -10.54
C TYR A 286 -9.61 -2.54 -11.05
N LEU A 287 -9.34 -2.97 -12.27
CA LEU A 287 -9.91 -4.15 -12.93
C LEU A 287 -9.21 -5.45 -12.57
N LEU A 288 -7.88 -5.40 -12.51
CA LEU A 288 -7.08 -6.40 -11.82
C LEU A 288 -7.26 -6.30 -10.29
N GLY A 289 -8.13 -5.39 -9.82
CA GLY A 289 -8.28 -4.76 -8.51
C GLY A 289 -9.55 -5.09 -7.75
N THR A 290 -10.47 -4.14 -7.81
CA THR A 290 -11.69 -3.95 -7.05
C THR A 290 -12.93 -4.32 -7.87
N GLU A 291 -12.91 -4.10 -9.18
CA GLU A 291 -14.02 -4.51 -10.07
C GLU A 291 -14.13 -6.02 -10.17
N LEU A 292 -13.01 -6.74 -10.00
CA LEU A 292 -13.02 -8.17 -9.79
C LEU A 292 -14.04 -8.54 -8.69
N LEU A 293 -14.23 -7.73 -7.63
CA LEU A 293 -15.19 -7.96 -6.55
C LEU A 293 -16.64 -7.58 -6.89
N ALA A 294 -16.86 -6.44 -7.58
CA ALA A 294 -18.18 -6.02 -8.02
C ALA A 294 -18.73 -6.99 -9.04
N ASP A 295 -17.90 -7.41 -10.01
CA ASP A 295 -18.19 -8.47 -10.96
C ASP A 295 -18.19 -9.86 -10.32
N LEU A 296 -17.27 -10.21 -9.40
CA LEU A 296 -17.34 -11.50 -8.68
C LEU A 296 -18.66 -11.62 -7.93
N LYS A 297 -19.12 -10.56 -7.26
CA LYS A 297 -20.39 -10.55 -6.54
C LYS A 297 -21.57 -10.47 -7.50
N SER A 298 -21.52 -9.68 -8.56
CA SER A 298 -22.56 -9.61 -9.61
C SER A 298 -22.71 -10.94 -10.34
N VAL A 299 -21.59 -11.54 -10.77
CA VAL A 299 -21.51 -12.89 -11.36
C VAL A 299 -21.92 -13.94 -10.34
N LEU A 300 -21.48 -13.88 -9.08
CA LEU A 300 -22.01 -14.79 -8.05
C LEU A 300 -23.51 -14.59 -7.87
N ILE A 301 -24.03 -13.36 -7.84
CA ILE A 301 -25.47 -13.08 -7.70
C ILE A 301 -26.26 -13.55 -8.93
N HIS A 302 -25.74 -13.39 -10.14
CA HIS A 302 -26.35 -13.90 -11.37
C HIS A 302 -26.27 -15.43 -11.49
N VAL A 303 -25.19 -16.05 -11.01
CA VAL A 303 -25.04 -17.51 -10.90
C VAL A 303 -25.89 -18.07 -9.75
N LEU A 304 -26.16 -17.29 -8.69
CA LEU A 304 -27.01 -17.66 -7.56
C LEU A 304 -28.51 -17.51 -7.85
N HIS A 305 -28.90 -16.72 -8.86
CA HIS A 305 -30.30 -16.55 -9.28
C HIS A 305 -30.64 -17.24 -10.60
N SER A 306 -29.68 -17.91 -11.27
CA SER A 306 -29.96 -18.69 -12.48
C SER A 306 -30.31 -20.15 -12.15
N ASP A 307 -31.43 -20.33 -11.46
CA ASP A 307 -32.23 -21.55 -11.59
C ASP A 307 -32.85 -21.60 -13.00
N ASN A 308 -32.07 -21.95 -14.05
CA ASN A 308 -32.52 -22.70 -15.25
C ASN A 308 -31.65 -22.68 -16.52
N THR A 309 -30.45 -22.12 -16.58
CA THR A 309 -29.62 -22.24 -17.80
C THR A 309 -28.53 -23.29 -17.66
N SER A 310 -28.87 -24.51 -18.08
CA SER A 310 -27.93 -25.61 -18.23
C SER A 310 -26.81 -25.24 -19.20
N ILE A 311 -25.56 -25.25 -18.74
CA ILE A 311 -24.42 -25.57 -19.59
C ILE A 311 -23.86 -26.89 -19.05
N THR A 312 -24.28 -27.98 -19.70
CA THR A 312 -23.87 -29.35 -19.42
C THR A 312 -22.55 -29.65 -20.12
N LEU A 313 -21.49 -30.01 -19.39
CA LEU A 313 -20.46 -30.94 -19.91
C LEU A 313 -19.91 -31.84 -18.78
N THR A 314 -20.50 -33.04 -18.75
CA THR A 314 -20.06 -34.40 -18.38
C THR A 314 -18.74 -34.67 -17.63
N LEU A 315 -18.88 -35.38 -16.49
CA LEU A 315 -17.94 -36.28 -15.75
C LEU A 315 -17.33 -37.40 -16.64
N PRO A 316 -16.25 -38.18 -16.28
CA PRO A 316 -16.08 -38.80 -14.94
C PRO A 316 -14.67 -39.22 -14.43
N MET A 317 -14.71 -39.79 -13.20
CA MET A 317 -13.87 -40.83 -12.57
C MET A 317 -12.69 -40.49 -11.65
N TYR A 318 -12.67 -41.26 -10.55
CA TYR A 318 -11.91 -41.19 -9.30
C TYR A 318 -10.63 -42.05 -9.38
N VAL A 319 -9.48 -41.60 -8.82
CA VAL A 319 -8.42 -42.45 -8.22
C VAL A 319 -7.60 -41.63 -7.19
N GLU A 320 -7.55 -42.08 -5.93
CA GLU A 320 -6.49 -41.81 -4.92
C GLU A 320 -5.49 -43.00 -4.92
N PRO A 321 -4.28 -43.01 -4.30
CA PRO A 321 -3.71 -42.08 -3.29
C PRO A 321 -2.19 -41.77 -3.42
N ASP A 322 -1.69 -40.93 -2.47
CA ASP A 322 -0.32 -40.87 -1.92
C ASP A 322 0.90 -40.60 -2.84
N SER A 323 1.51 -39.41 -2.70
CA SER A 323 2.92 -39.22 -2.26
C SER A 323 3.44 -37.81 -2.54
N PHE A 324 3.56 -36.96 -1.49
CA PHE A 324 4.42 -35.76 -1.51
C PHE A 324 4.97 -35.45 -0.11
N GLN A 325 5.40 -36.47 0.63
CA GLN A 325 5.97 -36.28 1.97
C GLN A 325 7.33 -36.95 2.20
N THR A 326 8.06 -37.28 1.14
CA THR A 326 9.45 -37.73 1.28
C THR A 326 10.27 -37.15 0.16
N LEU A 327 10.97 -36.05 0.46
CA LEU A 327 12.33 -35.71 -0.01
C LEU A 327 12.72 -34.36 0.60
N LEU A 328 12.77 -34.33 1.93
CA LEU A 328 13.64 -33.43 2.68
C LEU A 328 14.51 -34.33 3.56
N LEU A 329 15.82 -34.10 3.48
CA LEU A 329 16.91 -34.72 4.24
C LEU A 329 17.56 -35.96 3.62
N SER A 330 18.75 -35.76 3.04
CA SER A 330 19.91 -36.60 3.33
C SER A 330 21.21 -35.88 2.91
N ASP A 331 21.99 -35.51 3.93
CA ASP A 331 23.40 -35.11 3.86
C ASP A 331 24.33 -36.33 3.67
N VAL A 332 25.64 -36.02 3.52
CA VAL A 332 26.85 -36.81 3.88
C VAL A 332 27.53 -37.59 2.73
N PRO A 333 28.87 -37.84 2.69
CA PRO A 333 30.08 -37.13 3.18
C PRO A 333 31.19 -36.92 2.11
N SER A 334 32.22 -36.18 2.52
CA SER A 334 33.56 -36.13 1.89
C SER A 334 34.41 -37.37 2.20
N ASP A 335 35.26 -37.79 1.25
CA ASP A 335 36.46 -38.57 1.56
C ASP A 335 37.66 -38.14 0.68
N ASN A 336 38.80 -38.03 1.36
CA ASN A 336 40.13 -37.68 0.84
C ASN A 336 40.82 -38.89 0.19
N LEU A 337 41.85 -38.65 -0.64
CA LEU A 337 43.23 -39.19 -0.54
C LEU A 337 43.99 -38.87 -1.85
N THR A 338 44.88 -37.88 -1.86
CA THR A 338 46.35 -37.96 -1.69
C THR A 338 47.12 -38.43 -2.94
N ILE A 339 47.88 -37.49 -3.51
CA ILE A 339 48.90 -37.65 -4.55
C ILE A 339 50.29 -37.76 -3.91
N PRO A 340 51.24 -38.52 -4.49
CA PRO A 340 52.66 -38.20 -4.36
C PRO A 340 53.41 -38.06 -5.71
N PRO A 341 54.65 -37.53 -5.69
CA PRO A 341 55.22 -36.73 -6.80
C PRO A 341 56.51 -37.33 -7.41
N SER A 342 57.00 -36.75 -8.51
CA SER A 342 58.44 -36.57 -8.87
C SER A 342 58.53 -36.01 -10.31
N SER A 343 58.97 -34.76 -10.52
CA SER A 343 60.35 -34.22 -10.54
C SER A 343 61.18 -34.53 -11.80
N ASN A 344 61.36 -33.46 -12.61
CA ASN A 344 62.55 -33.03 -13.34
C ASN A 344 63.37 -34.04 -14.18
N SER A 345 63.59 -33.73 -15.46
CA SER A 345 64.77 -32.99 -15.92
C SER A 345 65.03 -33.23 -17.41
N SER A 346 65.31 -32.14 -18.12
CA SER A 346 65.85 -32.15 -19.48
C SER A 346 67.33 -32.54 -19.49
N PRO A 347 67.85 -32.98 -20.65
CA PRO A 347 69.04 -32.31 -21.15
C PRO A 347 69.02 -32.03 -22.66
N SER A 348 69.65 -30.91 -23.00
CA SER A 348 70.13 -30.42 -24.31
C SER A 348 71.35 -31.26 -24.80
N PRO A 349 72.16 -30.86 -25.82
CA PRO A 349 71.92 -30.26 -27.14
C PRO A 349 72.73 -30.94 -28.30
N SER A 350 72.49 -30.49 -29.55
CA SER A 350 73.42 -30.29 -30.70
C SER A 350 74.40 -31.38 -31.19
N ALA A 351 74.41 -31.58 -32.53
CA ALA A 351 75.56 -31.42 -33.46
C ALA A 351 75.67 -32.52 -34.55
N GLU A 352 76.00 -32.07 -35.77
CA GLU A 352 76.12 -32.82 -37.03
C GLU A 352 77.39 -33.69 -37.16
N ALA A 353 77.29 -34.76 -37.96
CA ALA A 353 78.19 -35.20 -39.07
C ALA A 353 78.17 -36.73 -39.24
N PRO A 354 78.68 -37.35 -40.33
CA PRO A 354 78.56 -37.07 -41.77
C PRO A 354 78.04 -38.31 -42.57
N LYS A 355 77.69 -38.11 -43.85
CA LYS A 355 77.20 -39.15 -44.79
C LYS A 355 78.26 -40.17 -45.21
N LYS A 356 77.88 -41.45 -45.34
CA LYS A 356 78.17 -42.45 -46.43
C LYS A 356 77.79 -43.88 -45.97
N PRO A 357 77.66 -44.90 -46.85
CA PRO A 357 77.20 -44.97 -48.24
C PRO A 357 75.96 -45.90 -48.39
N GLN A 358 75.25 -45.80 -49.52
CA GLN A 358 74.08 -46.63 -49.85
C GLN A 358 74.41 -48.12 -49.86
N THR A 359 73.83 -48.88 -48.92
CA THR A 359 73.76 -50.34 -48.98
C THR A 359 72.34 -50.76 -49.41
N LYS A 360 72.31 -51.71 -50.35
CA LYS A 360 71.12 -52.20 -51.06
C LYS A 360 69.97 -52.53 -50.09
N LYS A 361 68.84 -51.82 -50.20
CA LYS A 361 67.61 -52.13 -49.45
C LYS A 361 67.14 -53.54 -49.81
N LYS A 362 67.37 -54.51 -48.92
CA LYS A 362 66.63 -55.79 -48.94
C LYS A 362 65.16 -55.46 -48.72
N ARG A 363 64.30 -55.95 -49.63
CA ARG A 363 62.84 -55.80 -49.57
C ARG A 363 62.36 -56.35 -48.22
N LYS A 364 61.82 -55.50 -47.34
CA LYS A 364 61.24 -55.92 -46.06
C LYS A 364 60.14 -56.97 -46.32
N ALA A 365 60.07 -58.00 -45.48
CA ALA A 365 59.07 -59.06 -45.60
C ALA A 365 57.65 -58.49 -45.39
N THR A 366 56.70 -58.95 -46.21
CA THR A 366 55.35 -58.39 -46.33
C THR A 366 54.56 -58.34 -45.02
N TYR A 367 54.83 -59.25 -44.08
CA TYR A 367 54.19 -59.27 -42.75
C TYR A 367 54.66 -58.13 -41.84
N LEU A 368 55.96 -57.79 -41.87
CA LEU A 368 56.49 -56.68 -41.07
C LEU A 368 55.99 -55.34 -41.59
N LEU A 369 55.86 -55.20 -42.91
CA LEU A 369 55.23 -54.01 -43.51
C LEU A 369 53.76 -53.88 -43.10
N ARG A 370 52.98 -54.97 -43.11
CA ARG A 370 51.59 -54.95 -42.66
C ARG A 370 51.43 -54.64 -41.16
N LYS A 371 52.36 -55.11 -40.32
CA LYS A 371 52.34 -54.82 -38.88
C LYS A 371 52.74 -53.37 -38.58
N GLU A 372 53.74 -52.85 -39.30
CA GLU A 372 54.13 -51.43 -39.26
C GLU A 372 52.98 -50.53 -39.77
N GLU A 373 52.30 -50.91 -40.85
CA GLU A 373 51.10 -50.22 -41.34
C GLU A 373 49.95 -50.28 -40.33
N GLN A 374 49.71 -51.44 -39.71
CA GLN A 374 48.66 -51.58 -38.71
C GLN A 374 48.94 -50.71 -37.47
N SER A 375 50.18 -50.66 -36.97
CA SER A 375 50.52 -49.77 -35.86
C SER A 375 50.41 -48.30 -36.23
N ALA A 376 50.82 -47.91 -37.45
CA ALA A 376 50.71 -46.54 -37.93
C ALA A 376 49.23 -46.12 -38.11
N LEU A 377 48.37 -47.03 -38.58
CA LEU A 377 46.94 -46.79 -38.66
C LEU A 377 46.29 -46.71 -37.27
N GLN A 378 46.76 -47.49 -36.31
CA GLN A 378 46.26 -47.43 -34.92
C GLN A 378 46.60 -46.08 -34.26
N GLU A 379 47.85 -45.62 -34.40
CA GLU A 379 48.26 -44.28 -33.92
C GLU A 379 47.48 -43.17 -34.62
N GLU A 380 47.20 -43.32 -35.92
CA GLU A 380 46.41 -42.34 -36.66
C GLU A 380 44.93 -42.34 -36.23
N ILE A 381 44.36 -43.49 -35.88
CA ILE A 381 43.02 -43.58 -35.29
C ILE A 381 42.99 -42.86 -33.94
N GLU A 382 43.94 -43.11 -33.03
CA GLU A 382 44.01 -42.41 -31.74
C GLU A 382 44.20 -40.88 -31.91
N ARG A 383 45.01 -40.48 -32.89
CA ARG A 383 45.19 -39.07 -33.27
C ARG A 383 43.91 -38.45 -33.82
N LEU A 384 43.16 -39.18 -34.64
CA LEU A 384 41.88 -38.72 -35.20
C LEU A 384 40.79 -38.70 -34.14
N GLU A 385 40.73 -39.67 -33.23
CA GLU A 385 39.78 -39.69 -32.11
C GLU A 385 40.02 -38.54 -31.14
N SER A 386 41.27 -38.24 -30.81
CA SER A 386 41.61 -37.05 -30.01
C SER A 386 41.28 -35.74 -30.74
N GLN A 387 41.51 -35.65 -32.05
CA GLN A 387 41.07 -34.50 -32.85
C GLN A 387 39.55 -34.37 -32.90
N VAL A 388 38.81 -35.48 -33.04
CA VAL A 388 37.35 -35.49 -33.01
C VAL A 388 36.85 -35.07 -31.63
N ALA A 389 37.47 -35.49 -30.53
CA ALA A 389 37.11 -35.05 -29.18
C ALA A 389 37.32 -33.54 -28.98
N VAL A 390 38.42 -32.99 -29.50
CA VAL A 390 38.71 -31.54 -29.50
C VAL A 390 37.73 -30.78 -30.42
N LEU A 391 37.41 -31.33 -31.59
CA LEU A 391 36.45 -30.72 -32.50
C LEU A 391 35.01 -30.81 -31.96
N ARG A 392 34.66 -31.88 -31.24
CA ARG A 392 33.35 -32.01 -30.57
C ARG A 392 33.19 -30.99 -29.44
N THR A 393 34.21 -30.77 -28.63
CA THR A 393 34.20 -29.71 -27.60
C THR A 393 34.21 -28.30 -28.21
N ARG A 394 34.88 -28.11 -29.36
CA ARG A 394 34.89 -26.83 -30.11
C ARG A 394 33.60 -26.55 -30.90
N ASN A 395 32.84 -27.58 -31.26
CA ASN A 395 31.57 -27.51 -32.00
C ASN A 395 30.34 -27.70 -31.11
N LEU A 396 30.48 -27.64 -29.78
CA LEU A 396 29.33 -27.56 -28.89
C LEU A 396 28.50 -26.32 -29.28
N PRO A 397 27.15 -26.44 -29.37
CA PRO A 397 26.28 -25.29 -29.51
C PRO A 397 26.65 -24.23 -28.45
N PRO A 398 26.61 -22.92 -28.76
CA PRO A 398 27.01 -21.87 -27.84
C PRO A 398 26.38 -21.98 -26.44
N GLU A 399 25.15 -22.48 -26.35
CA GLU A 399 24.46 -22.74 -25.08
C GLU A 399 25.04 -23.90 -24.26
N GLU A 400 25.46 -25.00 -24.91
CA GLU A 400 26.03 -26.16 -24.21
C GLU A 400 27.49 -25.90 -23.82
N ALA A 401 28.23 -25.17 -24.66
CA ALA A 401 29.57 -24.69 -24.33
C ALA A 401 29.55 -23.72 -23.14
N ALA A 402 28.56 -22.82 -23.08
CA ALA A 402 28.34 -21.92 -21.95
C ALA A 402 27.98 -22.70 -20.67
N LYS A 403 27.05 -23.66 -20.74
CA LYS A 403 26.67 -24.50 -19.60
C LYS A 403 27.80 -25.37 -19.06
N ALA A 404 28.78 -25.74 -19.88
CA ALA A 404 29.95 -26.52 -19.48
C ALA A 404 31.13 -25.67 -18.95
N ASP A 405 31.06 -24.34 -19.04
CA ASP A 405 32.11 -23.45 -18.54
C ASP A 405 32.06 -23.39 -16.99
N PRO A 406 33.09 -23.87 -16.28
CA PRO A 406 33.11 -23.87 -14.82
C PRO A 406 33.08 -22.47 -14.21
N VAL A 407 33.56 -21.44 -14.93
CA VAL A 407 33.48 -20.05 -14.48
C VAL A 407 32.05 -19.53 -14.56
N LEU A 408 31.33 -19.88 -15.63
CA LEU A 408 29.93 -19.50 -15.77
C LEU A 408 29.05 -20.22 -14.76
N GLN A 409 29.23 -21.54 -14.58
CA GLN A 409 28.51 -22.31 -13.56
C GLN A 409 28.71 -21.75 -12.15
N LYS A 410 29.96 -21.39 -11.80
CA LYS A 410 30.25 -20.75 -10.51
C LYS A 410 29.52 -19.42 -10.37
N ARG A 411 29.54 -18.56 -11.39
CA ARG A 411 28.80 -17.28 -11.39
C ARG A 411 27.29 -17.46 -11.32
N GLU A 412 26.74 -18.46 -12.00
CA GLU A 412 25.31 -18.80 -11.94
C GLU A 412 24.92 -19.24 -10.52
N ALA A 413 25.72 -20.09 -9.89
CA ALA A 413 25.51 -20.50 -8.50
C ALA A 413 25.61 -19.32 -7.52
N GLU A 414 26.60 -18.45 -7.68
CA GLU A 414 26.74 -17.22 -6.88
C GLU A 414 25.55 -16.28 -7.09
N ASN A 415 25.11 -16.06 -8.33
CA ASN A 415 23.93 -15.25 -8.64
C ASN A 415 22.64 -15.86 -8.07
N ALA A 416 22.49 -17.19 -8.12
CA ALA A 416 21.36 -17.89 -7.53
C ALA A 416 21.32 -17.69 -6.00
N ALA A 417 22.48 -17.79 -5.34
CA ALA A 417 22.61 -17.55 -3.90
C ALA A 417 22.27 -16.09 -3.54
N LEU A 418 22.84 -15.10 -4.24
CA LEU A 418 22.52 -13.68 -4.04
C LEU A 418 21.04 -13.38 -4.29
N THR A 419 20.46 -13.98 -5.32
CA THR A 419 19.04 -13.81 -5.62
C THR A 419 18.18 -14.43 -4.52
N SER A 420 18.59 -15.56 -3.93
CA SER A 420 17.91 -16.16 -2.77
C SER A 420 17.94 -15.25 -1.53
N VAL A 421 19.09 -14.63 -1.24
CA VAL A 421 19.22 -13.67 -0.12
C VAL A 421 18.33 -12.45 -0.32
N LEU A 422 18.35 -11.85 -1.52
CA LEU A 422 17.48 -10.72 -1.87
C LEU A 422 16.00 -11.06 -1.69
N ARG A 423 15.59 -12.28 -2.09
CA ARG A 423 14.20 -12.75 -1.89
C ARG A 423 13.83 -12.83 -0.41
N HIS A 424 14.72 -13.36 0.43
CA HIS A 424 14.47 -13.41 1.89
C HIS A 424 14.34 -12.02 2.49
N GLN A 425 15.21 -11.08 2.10
CA GLN A 425 15.11 -9.69 2.54
C GLN A 425 13.77 -9.06 2.14
N GLN A 426 13.31 -9.28 0.90
CA GLN A 426 12.01 -8.79 0.44
C GLN A 426 10.83 -9.38 1.22
N LEU A 427 10.91 -10.65 1.65
CA LEU A 427 9.90 -11.27 2.51
C LEU A 427 9.89 -10.65 3.92
N HIS A 428 11.06 -10.34 4.49
CA HIS A 428 11.12 -9.62 5.77
C HIS A 428 10.50 -8.22 5.68
N VAL A 429 10.73 -7.51 4.57
CA VAL A 429 10.09 -6.20 4.34
C VAL A 429 8.58 -6.35 4.17
N ALA A 430 8.10 -7.35 3.42
CA ALA A 430 6.68 -7.63 3.29
C ALA A 430 5.99 -7.89 4.65
N ASN A 431 6.66 -8.65 5.52
CA ASN A 431 6.21 -8.87 6.89
C ASN A 431 6.18 -7.54 7.68
N ALA A 432 7.24 -6.74 7.63
CA ALA A 432 7.30 -5.44 8.30
C ALA A 432 6.20 -4.49 7.83
N GLN A 433 5.87 -4.47 6.54
CA GLN A 433 4.74 -3.71 6.01
C GLN A 433 3.41 -4.18 6.63
N SER A 434 3.19 -5.50 6.78
CA SER A 434 1.97 -6.02 7.42
C SER A 434 1.87 -5.64 8.91
N LEU A 435 3.02 -5.57 9.61
CA LEU A 435 3.08 -5.06 10.99
C LEU A 435 2.72 -3.58 11.07
N LEU A 436 3.25 -2.75 10.17
CA LEU A 436 2.93 -1.32 10.11
C LEU A 436 1.43 -1.11 9.87
N SER A 437 0.84 -1.82 8.91
CA SER A 437 -0.60 -1.74 8.64
C SER A 437 -1.44 -2.18 9.87
N ARG A 438 -1.01 -3.21 10.62
CA ARG A 438 -1.66 -3.60 11.88
C ARG A 438 -1.57 -2.50 12.95
N CYS A 439 -0.42 -1.85 13.08
CA CYS A 439 -0.24 -0.75 14.04
C CYS A 439 -1.21 0.40 13.77
N LEU A 440 -1.47 0.74 12.50
CA LEU A 440 -2.47 1.74 12.13
C LEU A 440 -3.89 1.29 12.49
N GLY A 441 -4.20 0.00 12.32
CA GLY A 441 -5.50 -0.60 12.69
C GLY A 441 -5.80 -0.59 14.19
N GLU A 442 -4.77 -0.71 15.03
CA GLU A 442 -4.88 -0.73 16.49
C GLU A 442 -4.80 0.67 17.14
N GLN A 443 -4.42 1.71 16.38
CA GLN A 443 -4.36 3.08 16.87
C GLN A 443 -5.75 3.58 17.26
N GLN A 444 -5.92 3.91 18.55
CA GLN A 444 -7.15 4.52 19.07
C GLN A 444 -7.23 6.03 18.78
N THR A 445 -6.11 6.65 18.45
CA THR A 445 -5.93 8.09 18.26
C THR A 445 -5.01 8.36 17.08
N HIS A 446 -5.14 9.53 16.45
CA HIS A 446 -4.29 9.95 15.33
C HIS A 446 -3.69 11.33 15.64
N PRO A 447 -2.43 11.66 15.24
CA PRO A 447 -1.79 12.95 15.55
C PRO A 447 -2.55 14.19 15.10
N LEU A 448 -3.28 14.07 13.99
CA LEU A 448 -4.07 15.16 13.43
C LEU A 448 -5.43 15.32 14.13
N TYR A 449 -5.87 14.32 14.90
CA TYR A 449 -7.16 14.31 15.57
C TYR A 449 -7.07 14.99 16.94
N THR A 450 -8.06 15.80 17.26
CA THR A 450 -8.29 16.38 18.58
C THR A 450 -9.78 16.50 18.78
N LYS A 451 -10.26 16.15 19.96
CA LYS A 451 -11.70 16.22 20.23
C LYS A 451 -12.21 17.66 20.18
N ILE A 452 -13.10 17.97 19.24
CA ILE A 452 -13.71 19.31 19.07
C ILE A 452 -15.18 19.26 19.50
N ARG A 453 -15.54 20.16 20.41
CA ARG A 453 -16.91 20.37 20.88
C ARG A 453 -17.33 21.80 20.63
N LEU A 454 -18.45 21.98 19.95
CA LEU A 454 -19.02 23.29 19.63
C LEU A 454 -20.35 23.49 20.35
N THR A 455 -20.42 24.51 21.19
CA THR A 455 -21.63 24.87 21.95
C THR A 455 -22.66 25.56 21.05
N LYS A 456 -23.84 25.89 21.61
CA LYS A 456 -24.85 26.69 20.92
C LYS A 456 -24.48 28.17 20.74
N ASP A 457 -23.54 28.69 21.54
CA ASP A 457 -23.19 30.11 21.54
C ASP A 457 -22.06 30.43 20.56
N TRP A 458 -22.31 31.36 19.63
CA TRP A 458 -21.35 31.74 18.59
C TRP A 458 -20.02 32.31 19.12
N PRO A 459 -20.00 33.27 20.06
CA PRO A 459 -18.79 33.69 20.74
C PRO A 459 -17.97 32.54 21.35
N GLU A 460 -18.60 31.63 22.08
CA GLU A 460 -17.93 30.45 22.67
C GLU A 460 -17.34 29.53 21.61
N ARG A 461 -18.11 29.22 20.54
CA ARG A 461 -17.62 28.44 19.39
C ARG A 461 -16.35 29.06 18.81
N ARG A 462 -16.37 30.37 18.51
CA ARG A 462 -15.20 31.07 17.95
C ARG A 462 -14.04 31.14 18.93
N ALA A 463 -14.30 31.29 20.23
CA ALA A 463 -13.25 31.27 21.25
C ALA A 463 -12.54 29.91 21.30
N MET A 464 -13.30 28.81 21.27
CA MET A 464 -12.76 27.46 21.19
C MET A 464 -11.87 27.29 19.94
N LEU A 465 -12.39 27.61 18.75
CA LEU A 465 -11.65 27.46 17.49
C LEU A 465 -10.35 28.27 17.46
N ARG A 466 -10.35 29.48 18.04
CA ARG A 466 -9.12 30.27 18.18
C ARG A 466 -8.12 29.64 19.16
N ALA A 467 -8.60 29.03 20.25
CA ALA A 467 -7.75 28.44 21.27
C ALA A 467 -6.93 27.26 20.73
N ILE A 468 -7.52 26.43 19.86
CA ILE A 468 -6.84 25.23 19.32
C ILE A 468 -6.02 25.49 18.04
N ARG A 469 -6.21 26.64 17.37
CA ARG A 469 -5.62 26.93 16.05
C ARG A 469 -4.12 26.71 16.00
N ALA A 470 -3.38 27.29 16.95
CA ALA A 470 -1.92 27.27 16.94
C ALA A 470 -1.36 25.86 17.14
N GLU A 471 -1.95 25.08 18.06
CA GLU A 471 -1.60 23.68 18.27
C GLU A 471 -1.91 22.83 17.02
N LYS A 472 -3.08 23.03 16.40
CA LYS A 472 -3.46 22.32 15.17
C LYS A 472 -2.48 22.56 14.01
N LEU A 473 -2.08 23.81 13.78
CA LEU A 473 -1.12 24.14 12.73
C LEU A 473 0.26 23.54 12.99
N ARG A 474 0.71 23.55 14.25
CA ARG A 474 1.99 22.93 14.65
C ARG A 474 1.97 21.42 14.45
N ASN A 475 0.95 20.72 14.98
CA ASN A 475 0.83 19.27 14.86
C ASN A 475 0.73 18.83 13.40
N ALA A 476 -0.01 19.59 12.58
CA ALA A 476 -0.09 19.34 11.14
C ALA A 476 1.27 19.44 10.45
N TYR A 477 2.05 20.48 10.75
CA TYR A 477 3.39 20.65 10.20
C TYR A 477 4.33 19.52 10.65
N GLU A 478 4.43 19.27 11.96
CA GLU A 478 5.31 18.24 12.53
C GLU A 478 4.99 16.84 12.00
N TYR A 479 3.71 16.50 11.88
CA TYR A 479 3.29 15.21 11.34
C TYR A 479 3.68 15.04 9.88
N ILE A 480 3.48 16.07 9.05
CA ILE A 480 3.88 16.02 7.64
C ILE A 480 5.39 15.88 7.52
N MET A 481 6.17 16.66 8.29
CA MET A 481 7.63 16.55 8.30
C MET A 481 8.11 15.16 8.74
N ALA A 482 7.46 14.56 9.76
CA ALA A 482 7.76 13.20 10.19
C ALA A 482 7.41 12.14 9.12
N ARG A 483 6.29 12.31 8.41
CA ARG A 483 5.91 11.40 7.31
C ARG A 483 6.79 11.55 6.07
N SER A 484 7.47 12.68 5.91
CA SER A 484 8.30 12.98 4.76
C SER A 484 9.80 13.03 5.04
N CYS A 485 10.26 12.66 6.24
CA CYS A 485 11.64 12.87 6.66
C CYS A 485 12.68 12.12 5.82
N HIS A 486 12.27 11.07 5.12
CA HIS A 486 13.09 10.31 4.17
C HIS A 486 12.56 10.39 2.73
N SER A 487 11.62 11.30 2.44
CA SER A 487 11.10 11.46 1.07
C SER A 487 12.18 11.96 0.13
N GLN A 488 12.29 11.33 -1.04
CA GLN A 488 13.21 11.80 -2.08
C GLN A 488 12.70 13.11 -2.68
N PRO A 489 13.58 14.12 -2.86
CA PRO A 489 13.21 15.34 -3.57
C PRO A 489 12.68 15.02 -4.96
N GLU A 490 11.62 15.72 -5.35
CA GLU A 490 11.11 15.76 -6.73
C GLU A 490 10.41 14.49 -7.23
N LYS A 491 10.33 13.44 -6.41
CA LYS A 491 9.60 12.21 -6.75
C LYS A 491 8.24 12.16 -6.09
N MET A 492 7.23 11.79 -6.88
CA MET A 492 5.88 11.57 -6.37
C MET A 492 5.88 10.38 -5.40
N GLN A 493 5.08 10.51 -4.34
CA GLN A 493 4.84 9.44 -3.38
C GLN A 493 3.37 9.46 -2.98
N LEU A 494 2.73 8.29 -2.94
CA LEU A 494 1.39 8.09 -2.39
C LEU A 494 1.41 6.84 -1.51
N SER A 495 0.80 6.94 -0.33
CA SER A 495 0.51 5.83 0.58
C SER A 495 -0.96 5.92 0.98
N ASP A 496 -1.72 4.84 0.81
CA ASP A 496 -3.15 4.73 1.12
C ASP A 496 -3.40 3.41 1.87
N GLU A 497 -3.76 3.50 3.13
CA GLU A 497 -4.04 2.36 4.01
C GLU A 497 -5.50 2.43 4.46
N ARG A 498 -6.28 1.36 4.24
CA ARG A 498 -7.69 1.27 4.64
C ARG A 498 -7.95 -0.02 5.40
N PHE A 499 -8.75 0.10 6.44
CA PHE A 499 -9.00 -0.99 7.37
C PHE A 499 -10.30 -0.77 8.15
N GLU A 500 -10.83 -1.86 8.69
CA GLU A 500 -11.96 -1.81 9.61
C GLU A 500 -11.47 -1.73 11.08
N SER A 501 -11.96 -0.74 11.81
CA SER A 501 -11.66 -0.54 13.24
C SER A 501 -12.26 -1.66 14.11
N THR A 502 -11.88 -1.71 15.39
CA THR A 502 -12.50 -2.62 16.37
C THR A 502 -13.99 -2.33 16.61
N GLN A 503 -14.45 -1.11 16.33
CA GLN A 503 -15.85 -0.69 16.45
C GLN A 503 -16.66 -0.97 15.16
N GLY A 504 -16.02 -1.46 14.10
CA GLY A 504 -16.65 -1.71 12.80
C GLY A 504 -16.75 -0.46 11.92
N ASP A 505 -15.99 0.59 12.25
CA ASP A 505 -15.88 1.79 11.42
C ASP A 505 -14.87 1.56 10.29
N LEU A 506 -15.09 2.17 9.14
CA LEU A 506 -14.15 2.12 8.02
C LEU A 506 -13.16 3.28 8.15
N CYS A 507 -11.87 2.97 8.22
CA CYS A 507 -10.81 3.94 8.39
C CYS A 507 -9.91 3.99 7.15
N CYS A 508 -9.36 5.16 6.87
CA CYS A 508 -8.37 5.41 5.82
C CYS A 508 -7.27 6.34 6.35
N VAL A 509 -6.01 5.93 6.24
CA VAL A 509 -4.83 6.76 6.49
C VAL A 509 -4.14 6.97 5.15
N ARG A 510 -4.00 8.22 4.73
CA ARG A 510 -3.43 8.56 3.42
C ARG A 510 -2.35 9.62 3.56
N PHE A 511 -1.28 9.48 2.78
CA PHE A 511 -0.20 10.46 2.64
C PHE A 511 0.20 10.60 1.17
N GLU A 512 0.43 11.83 0.71
CA GLU A 512 0.82 12.10 -0.68
C GLU A 512 1.75 13.31 -0.80
N THR A 513 2.75 13.20 -1.67
CA THR A 513 3.63 14.30 -2.09
C THR A 513 3.39 14.61 -3.56
N VAL A 514 3.00 15.85 -3.85
CA VAL A 514 2.68 16.36 -5.18
C VAL A 514 3.54 17.59 -5.51
N TYR A 515 3.92 17.75 -6.78
CA TYR A 515 4.70 18.88 -7.27
C TYR A 515 3.87 19.68 -8.27
N PHE A 516 3.81 20.99 -8.06
CA PHE A 516 3.27 21.96 -9.00
C PHE A 516 4.43 22.71 -9.64
N ARG A 517 4.73 22.35 -10.89
CA ARG A 517 5.81 22.91 -11.70
C ARG A 517 5.31 24.09 -12.54
N GLY A 518 6.20 25.02 -12.90
CA GLY A 518 5.88 26.19 -13.72
C GLY A 518 4.86 27.17 -13.13
N VAL A 519 4.59 27.10 -11.82
CA VAL A 519 3.64 27.98 -11.15
C VAL A 519 4.26 29.34 -10.83
N GLU A 520 3.44 30.38 -10.70
CA GLU A 520 3.91 31.74 -10.46
C GLU A 520 4.46 31.90 -9.03
N SER A 521 3.77 31.31 -8.05
CA SER A 521 4.10 31.49 -6.64
C SER A 521 3.49 30.43 -5.73
N LEU A 522 4.00 30.36 -4.49
CA LEU A 522 3.37 29.62 -3.39
C LEU A 522 1.93 30.09 -3.14
N GLU A 523 1.70 31.40 -3.25
CA GLU A 523 0.40 32.04 -2.99
C GLU A 523 -0.64 31.61 -4.02
N GLN A 524 -0.25 31.41 -5.29
CA GLN A 524 -1.15 30.89 -6.33
C GLN A 524 -1.74 29.52 -5.94
N VAL A 525 -0.88 28.57 -5.55
CA VAL A 525 -1.31 27.22 -5.15
C VAL A 525 -2.09 27.26 -3.83
N TYR A 526 -1.68 28.10 -2.89
CA TYR A 526 -2.41 28.31 -1.64
C TYR A 526 -3.82 28.85 -1.89
N ASN A 527 -3.97 29.87 -2.74
CA ASN A 527 -5.27 30.45 -3.09
C ASN A 527 -6.17 29.44 -3.82
N ALA A 528 -5.60 28.60 -4.70
CA ALA A 528 -6.34 27.50 -5.33
C ALA A 528 -6.84 26.47 -4.30
N LEU A 529 -6.05 26.18 -3.26
CA LEU A 529 -6.48 25.32 -2.16
C LEU A 529 -7.61 25.96 -1.33
N ILE A 530 -7.52 27.26 -1.03
CA ILE A 530 -8.60 28.00 -0.36
C ILE A 530 -9.87 28.01 -1.21
N PHE A 531 -9.75 28.23 -2.52
CA PHE A 531 -10.87 28.18 -3.47
C PHE A 531 -11.60 26.84 -3.42
N TYR A 532 -10.86 25.72 -3.36
CA TYR A 532 -11.49 24.41 -3.21
C TYR A 532 -12.23 24.29 -1.86
N LEU A 533 -11.63 24.73 -0.75
CA LEU A 533 -12.27 24.62 0.57
C LEU A 533 -13.58 25.42 0.66
N THR A 534 -13.67 26.55 -0.05
CA THR A 534 -14.87 27.40 -0.07
C THR A 534 -15.92 26.91 -1.07
N ASN A 535 -15.56 26.07 -2.04
CA ASN A 535 -16.46 25.56 -3.10
C ASN A 535 -16.41 24.03 -3.22
N MET A 536 -16.25 23.35 -2.08
CA MET A 536 -16.02 21.90 -2.05
C MET A 536 -17.24 21.12 -2.53
N GLU A 537 -18.45 21.56 -2.16
CA GLU A 537 -19.72 20.94 -2.54
C GLU A 537 -19.96 20.96 -4.05
N ILE A 538 -19.61 22.07 -4.72
CA ILE A 538 -19.66 22.18 -6.18
C ILE A 538 -18.65 21.20 -6.78
N SER A 539 -17.39 21.26 -6.33
CA SER A 539 -16.31 20.43 -6.85
C SER A 539 -16.60 18.93 -6.72
N ILE A 540 -17.16 18.50 -5.58
CA ILE A 540 -17.55 17.11 -5.34
C ILE A 540 -18.72 16.72 -6.25
N SER A 541 -19.77 17.55 -6.34
CA SER A 541 -20.95 17.25 -7.16
C SER A 541 -20.60 17.13 -8.64
N GLU A 542 -19.83 18.08 -9.18
CA GLU A 542 -19.47 18.09 -10.60
C GLU A 542 -18.54 16.94 -10.99
N ARG A 543 -17.58 16.60 -10.12
CA ARG A 543 -16.54 15.60 -10.47
C ARG A 543 -16.92 14.16 -10.13
N LEU A 544 -17.81 13.95 -9.17
CA LEU A 544 -18.24 12.60 -8.76
C LEU A 544 -19.70 12.30 -9.14
N GLY A 545 -20.47 13.27 -9.63
CA GLY A 545 -21.90 13.09 -9.91
C GLY A 545 -22.80 13.06 -8.67
N HIS A 546 -22.21 13.25 -7.48
CA HIS A 546 -22.94 13.22 -6.22
C HIS A 546 -23.90 14.42 -6.10
N ILE A 547 -24.96 14.27 -5.33
CA ILE A 547 -25.77 15.40 -4.87
C ILE A 547 -25.18 15.87 -3.54
N THR A 548 -24.40 16.95 -3.58
CA THR A 548 -23.73 17.50 -2.40
C THR A 548 -24.30 18.85 -2.04
N VAL A 549 -24.70 18.99 -0.78
CA VAL A 549 -25.19 20.24 -0.20
C VAL A 549 -24.27 20.67 0.93
N ARG A 550 -24.13 21.98 1.08
CA ARG A 550 -23.35 22.61 2.13
C ARG A 550 -24.24 23.55 2.91
N ASP A 551 -24.18 23.44 4.22
CA ASP A 551 -24.90 24.33 5.13
C ASP A 551 -23.88 25.31 5.75
N ASP A 552 -23.70 26.48 5.13
CA ASP A 552 -22.77 27.51 5.61
C ASP A 552 -23.36 28.33 6.76
N TYR A 553 -22.65 28.42 7.90
CA TYR A 553 -23.15 29.12 9.08
C TYR A 553 -22.18 30.12 9.75
N ASP A 554 -20.86 29.90 9.75
CA ASP A 554 -19.87 30.87 10.29
C ASP A 554 -18.48 30.65 9.67
N SER A 555 -17.83 31.74 9.25
CA SER A 555 -16.42 31.76 8.86
C SER A 555 -15.70 32.80 9.70
N ILE A 556 -14.62 32.38 10.38
CA ILE A 556 -13.73 33.33 11.03
C ILE A 556 -12.74 33.74 9.96
N GLU A 557 -13.01 34.85 9.28
CA GLU A 557 -12.25 35.34 8.12
C GLU A 557 -10.72 35.22 8.32
N GLY A 558 -10.05 34.56 7.37
CA GLY A 558 -8.60 34.32 7.39
C GLY A 558 -8.08 33.43 8.55
N THR A 559 -8.97 32.80 9.31
CA THR A 559 -8.61 32.11 10.56
C THR A 559 -9.10 30.68 10.63
N ALA A 560 -10.40 30.46 10.46
CA ALA A 560 -11.02 29.15 10.55
C ALA A 560 -12.27 29.07 9.66
N TYR A 561 -12.41 27.97 8.94
CA TYR A 561 -13.53 27.68 8.05
C TYR A 561 -14.25 26.45 8.57
N ASN A 562 -15.51 26.56 8.96
CA ASN A 562 -16.33 25.39 9.22
C ASN A 562 -17.01 24.96 7.91
N SER A 563 -16.94 23.67 7.61
CA SER A 563 -17.54 23.05 6.44
C SER A 563 -18.44 21.91 6.90
N ARG A 564 -19.76 22.13 6.85
CA ARG A 564 -20.77 21.08 7.01
C ARG A 564 -21.31 20.68 5.66
N ILE A 565 -21.09 19.42 5.29
CA ILE A 565 -21.42 18.89 3.97
C ILE A 565 -22.24 17.61 4.13
N ALA A 566 -23.34 17.52 3.40
CA ALA A 566 -24.06 16.27 3.18
C ALA A 566 -23.98 15.89 1.69
N SER A 567 -23.48 14.70 1.39
CA SER A 567 -23.26 14.22 0.01
C SER A 567 -23.96 12.88 -0.17
N THR A 568 -24.84 12.78 -1.16
CA THR A 568 -25.51 11.53 -1.52
C THR A 568 -24.85 10.93 -2.75
N GLU A 569 -24.37 9.70 -2.61
CA GLU A 569 -23.74 8.93 -3.69
C GLU A 569 -24.79 8.19 -4.54
N ASP A 570 -24.36 7.64 -5.68
CA ASP A 570 -25.22 6.89 -6.62
C ASP A 570 -25.87 5.66 -5.98
N CYS A 571 -25.24 5.08 -4.94
CA CYS A 571 -25.81 3.97 -4.17
C CYS A 571 -26.99 4.39 -3.26
N GLY A 572 -27.33 5.69 -3.24
CA GLY A 572 -28.44 6.26 -2.48
C GLY A 572 -28.12 6.54 -1.01
N VAL A 573 -26.88 6.26 -0.56
CA VAL A 573 -26.46 6.54 0.82
C VAL A 573 -25.94 7.97 0.93
N THR A 574 -26.43 8.70 1.94
CA THR A 574 -25.96 10.05 2.27
C THR A 574 -24.87 9.98 3.35
N MET A 575 -23.73 10.59 3.07
CA MET A 575 -22.69 10.86 4.07
C MET A 575 -22.79 12.30 4.58
N GLU A 576 -22.51 12.49 5.87
CA GLU A 576 -22.45 13.81 6.52
C GLU A 576 -21.05 14.04 7.13
N MET A 577 -20.43 15.17 6.78
CA MET A 577 -19.15 15.64 7.33
C MET A 577 -19.35 17.01 7.97
N ASN A 578 -18.82 17.21 9.18
CA ASN A 578 -18.65 18.52 9.79
C ASN A 578 -17.18 18.67 10.20
N ALA A 579 -16.45 19.54 9.50
CA ALA A 579 -15.02 19.73 9.72
C ALA A 579 -14.68 21.22 9.85
N VAL A 580 -13.62 21.53 10.59
CA VAL A 580 -13.06 22.88 10.69
C VAL A 580 -11.64 22.87 10.12
N SER A 581 -11.38 23.83 9.24
CA SER A 581 -10.10 24.04 8.56
C SER A 581 -9.43 25.33 9.03
N PHE A 582 -8.15 25.24 9.37
CA PHE A 582 -7.27 26.34 9.79
C PHE A 582 -6.15 26.51 8.75
N PRO A 583 -6.34 27.31 7.71
CA PRO A 583 -5.27 27.65 6.79
C PRO A 583 -4.44 28.82 7.32
N GLN A 584 -3.14 28.79 7.04
CA GLN A 584 -2.23 29.90 7.29
C GLN A 584 -1.06 29.87 6.31
N LEU A 585 -0.81 31.01 5.65
CA LEU A 585 0.42 31.27 4.93
C LEU A 585 1.41 31.90 5.93
N PHE A 586 2.58 31.27 6.09
CA PHE A 586 3.66 31.74 6.95
C PHE A 586 4.73 32.43 6.11
N ALA A 587 5.12 33.63 6.53
CA ALA A 587 6.33 34.24 6.02
C ALA A 587 7.58 33.50 6.55
N LYS A 588 8.74 33.88 6.02
CA LYS A 588 10.01 33.29 6.42
C LYS A 588 10.21 33.43 7.94
N ASP A 589 10.64 32.35 8.59
CA ASP A 589 10.96 32.28 10.02
C ASP A 589 9.79 32.49 11.01
N GLU A 590 8.55 32.68 10.56
CA GLU A 590 7.37 32.87 11.44
C GLU A 590 6.95 31.61 12.20
N LEU A 591 7.20 30.43 11.64
CA LEU A 591 6.90 29.15 12.29
C LEU A 591 7.92 28.81 13.40
N GLY A 592 9.02 29.56 13.50
CA GLY A 592 10.08 29.34 14.49
C GLY A 592 11.02 28.15 14.19
N VAL A 593 10.92 27.57 12.99
CA VAL A 593 11.65 26.33 12.60
C VAL A 593 12.76 26.61 11.55
N GLY A 594 13.06 27.87 11.23
CA GLY A 594 14.10 28.23 10.25
C GLY A 594 13.77 27.84 8.80
N VAL A 595 12.48 27.62 8.52
CA VAL A 595 11.96 27.19 7.22
C VAL A 595 11.66 28.42 6.37
N GLY A 596 11.87 28.30 5.05
CA GLY A 596 11.44 29.31 4.08
C GLY A 596 9.91 29.54 4.12
N PRO A 597 9.39 30.51 3.34
CA PRO A 597 7.95 30.73 3.24
C PRO A 597 7.20 29.42 2.96
N CYS A 598 6.17 29.13 3.74
CA CYS A 598 5.38 27.91 3.62
C CYS A 598 3.92 28.19 3.93
N ALA A 599 3.02 27.34 3.46
CA ALA A 599 1.62 27.39 3.87
C ALA A 599 1.25 26.09 4.59
N VAL A 600 0.46 26.18 5.65
CA VAL A 600 -0.06 25.03 6.38
C VAL A 600 -1.57 25.14 6.44
N LEU A 601 -2.24 24.03 6.13
CA LEU A 601 -3.67 23.85 6.35
C LEU A 601 -3.84 22.65 7.27
N ALA A 602 -4.41 22.88 8.45
CA ALA A 602 -4.86 21.83 9.35
C ALA A 602 -6.38 21.73 9.27
N SER A 603 -6.95 20.53 9.20
CA SER A 603 -8.40 20.31 9.26
C SER A 603 -8.73 19.20 10.24
N ASP A 604 -9.85 19.31 10.95
CA ASP A 604 -10.33 18.25 11.83
C ASP A 604 -11.85 18.19 11.92
N CYS A 605 -12.39 17.03 12.24
CA CYS A 605 -13.82 16.82 12.42
C CYS A 605 -14.33 17.48 13.72
N VAL A 606 -15.60 17.89 13.70
CA VAL A 606 -16.32 18.32 14.91
C VAL A 606 -17.00 17.10 15.51
N ASP A 607 -16.61 16.70 16.72
CA ASP A 607 -17.16 15.49 17.36
C ASP A 607 -18.57 15.68 17.87
N GLU A 608 -18.82 16.83 18.50
CA GLU A 608 -20.06 17.19 19.15
C GLU A 608 -20.40 18.64 18.75
N ASP A 609 -21.54 18.83 18.09
CA ASP A 609 -22.06 20.15 17.71
C ASP A 609 -23.47 20.29 18.28
N GLU A 610 -23.63 21.14 19.30
CA GLU A 610 -24.91 21.32 19.99
C GLU A 610 -25.93 22.11 19.17
N LEU A 611 -25.46 22.90 18.20
CA LEU A 611 -26.33 23.70 17.33
C LEU A 611 -26.84 22.85 16.17
N TYR A 612 -25.96 22.01 15.62
CA TYR A 612 -26.26 21.14 14.49
C TYR A 612 -25.78 19.70 14.78
N PRO A 613 -26.54 18.91 15.54
CA PRO A 613 -26.16 17.52 15.83
C PRO A 613 -26.11 16.68 14.55
N TYR A 614 -25.33 15.60 14.58
CA TYR A 614 -25.33 14.59 13.51
C TYR A 614 -26.66 13.83 13.47
N ASN A 615 -27.04 13.34 12.28
CA ASN A 615 -28.23 12.51 12.10
C ASN A 615 -27.85 11.05 11.75
N PRO A 616 -27.45 10.23 12.75
CA PRO A 616 -26.96 8.87 12.51
C PRO A 616 -28.03 7.88 12.04
N SER A 617 -29.31 8.21 12.19
CA SER A 617 -30.43 7.38 11.73
C SER A 617 -30.63 7.40 10.22
N GLU A 618 -30.13 8.44 9.53
CA GLU A 618 -30.35 8.63 8.09
C GLU A 618 -29.06 8.85 7.31
N ARG A 619 -27.97 9.26 7.98
CA ARG A 619 -26.71 9.65 7.34
C ARG A 619 -25.53 8.92 7.96
N VAL A 620 -24.57 8.55 7.12
CA VAL A 620 -23.29 7.97 7.55
C VAL A 620 -22.34 9.11 7.91
N ARG A 621 -21.91 9.18 9.17
CA ARG A 621 -20.96 10.21 9.61
C ARG A 621 -19.57 9.95 9.03
N LYS A 622 -18.99 10.98 8.40
CA LYS A 622 -17.63 11.01 7.85
C LYS A 622 -16.78 12.02 8.59
N ASP A 623 -15.81 11.51 9.36
CA ASP A 623 -14.82 12.32 10.05
C ASP A 623 -13.55 12.44 9.22
N VAL A 624 -12.99 13.65 9.14
CA VAL A 624 -11.75 13.94 8.42
C VAL A 624 -10.82 14.75 9.30
N SER A 625 -9.64 14.20 9.60
CA SER A 625 -8.52 14.91 10.21
C SER A 625 -7.39 14.98 9.18
N GLY A 626 -7.05 16.17 8.70
CA GLY A 626 -6.16 16.37 7.56
C GLY A 626 -5.10 17.44 7.77
N ALA A 627 -3.98 17.32 7.06
CA ALA A 627 -2.91 18.29 7.03
C ALA A 627 -2.42 18.48 5.59
N VAL A 628 -2.12 19.73 5.21
CA VAL A 628 -1.43 20.06 3.97
C VAL A 628 -0.33 21.05 4.30
N VAL A 629 0.89 20.78 3.83
CA VAL A 629 2.03 21.69 3.88
C VAL A 629 2.46 22.00 2.45
N LEU A 630 2.53 23.29 2.12
CA LEU A 630 3.05 23.80 0.86
C LEU A 630 4.41 24.43 1.10
N THR A 631 5.42 24.02 0.33
CA THR A 631 6.76 24.61 0.35
C THR A 631 7.17 25.03 -1.06
N VAL A 632 8.08 25.99 -1.17
CA VAL A 632 8.56 26.51 -2.45
C VAL A 632 10.04 26.20 -2.65
N SER A 633 10.38 25.74 -3.84
CA SER A 633 11.76 25.54 -4.30
C SER A 633 11.96 26.22 -5.67
N ARG A 634 13.20 26.64 -5.96
CA ARG A 634 13.58 27.20 -7.27
C ARG A 634 14.55 26.27 -7.96
N ARG A 635 14.31 25.99 -9.24
CA ARG A 635 15.14 25.11 -10.07
C ARG A 635 15.79 25.85 -11.21
N LYS A 636 17.00 25.45 -11.59
CA LYS A 636 17.54 25.82 -12.90
C LYS A 636 16.94 24.90 -13.95
N PRO A 637 16.49 25.41 -15.11
CA PRO A 637 15.98 24.56 -16.17
C PRO A 637 17.03 23.50 -16.54
N LYS A 638 16.64 22.22 -16.60
CA LYS A 638 17.51 21.17 -17.15
C LYS A 638 17.75 21.51 -18.63
N HIS A 639 19.02 21.65 -19.00
CA HIS A 639 19.52 21.99 -20.34
C HIS A 639 18.64 21.41 -21.47
N LYS A 640 17.94 22.28 -22.20
CA LYS A 640 17.54 21.98 -23.59
C LYS A 640 18.83 21.79 -24.40
N ASN A 641 18.81 20.81 -25.31
CA ASN A 641 19.91 20.48 -26.23
C ASN A 641 20.69 21.72 -26.67
N LYS A 642 22.03 21.65 -26.59
CA LYS A 642 22.95 22.67 -27.13
C LYS A 642 22.79 22.75 -28.66
N GLY A 643 21.76 23.46 -29.11
CA GLY A 643 21.69 24.08 -30.42
C GLY A 643 22.37 25.44 -30.35
N VAL A 644 23.35 25.65 -31.21
CA VAL A 644 24.20 26.84 -31.25
C VAL A 644 23.36 28.11 -31.47
N GLY A 645 23.45 29.05 -30.53
CA GLY A 645 23.06 30.45 -30.74
C GLY A 645 21.84 30.92 -29.95
N ALA A 646 22.00 31.17 -28.65
CA ALA A 646 21.15 32.13 -27.94
C ALA A 646 21.99 32.87 -26.88
N THR A 647 22.16 34.16 -27.12
CA THR A 647 22.95 35.12 -26.36
C THR A 647 22.09 35.70 -25.23
N LEU A 648 22.66 35.76 -24.01
CA LEU A 648 22.38 36.73 -22.94
C LEU A 648 20.92 37.16 -22.68
N LEU A 649 20.16 36.37 -21.91
CA LEU A 649 19.16 36.85 -20.94
C LEU A 649 19.12 35.85 -19.77
N GLY A 650 19.05 36.35 -18.53
CA GLY A 650 19.22 35.54 -17.31
C GLY A 650 18.30 34.33 -17.26
N GLU A 651 18.86 33.16 -16.98
CA GLU A 651 18.12 31.90 -16.82
C GLU A 651 17.10 32.04 -15.68
N GLU A 652 15.83 32.27 -16.01
CA GLU A 652 14.75 32.27 -15.03
C GLU A 652 14.66 30.89 -14.39
N SER A 653 14.83 30.86 -13.06
CA SER A 653 14.72 29.62 -12.30
C SER A 653 13.25 29.26 -12.17
N GLU A 654 12.86 28.08 -12.66
CA GLU A 654 11.51 27.54 -12.55
C GLU A 654 11.10 27.42 -11.08
N VAL A 655 9.93 27.96 -10.74
CA VAL A 655 9.34 27.84 -9.42
C VAL A 655 8.58 26.52 -9.33
N VAL A 656 8.87 25.74 -8.30
CA VAL A 656 8.17 24.49 -8.00
C VAL A 656 7.62 24.55 -6.60
N VAL A 657 6.29 24.44 -6.48
CA VAL A 657 5.60 24.32 -5.20
C VAL A 657 5.36 22.85 -4.90
N THR A 658 5.84 22.37 -3.75
CA THR A 658 5.63 21.01 -3.28
C THR A 658 4.48 21.01 -2.27
N MET A 659 3.45 20.23 -2.54
CA MET A 659 2.35 19.94 -1.63
C MET A 659 2.56 18.58 -0.99
N GLN A 660 2.67 18.56 0.33
CA GLN A 660 2.67 17.33 1.12
C GLN A 660 1.38 17.31 1.91
N ARG A 661 0.59 16.25 1.74
CA ARG A 661 -0.71 16.14 2.39
C ARG A 661 -0.88 14.80 3.10
N ALA A 662 -1.59 14.83 4.21
CA ALA A 662 -2.01 13.64 4.91
C ALA A 662 -3.46 13.76 5.37
N ALA A 663 -4.15 12.63 5.45
CA ALA A 663 -5.49 12.57 5.99
C ALA A 663 -5.72 11.26 6.75
N PHE A 664 -6.39 11.36 7.88
CA PHE A 664 -7.10 10.28 8.52
C PHE A 664 -8.59 10.50 8.31
N VAL A 665 -9.25 9.53 7.68
CA VAL A 665 -10.68 9.57 7.40
C VAL A 665 -11.34 8.38 8.09
N LYS A 666 -12.45 8.64 8.79
CA LYS A 666 -13.23 7.62 9.48
C LYS A 666 -14.70 7.73 9.04
N LEU A 667 -15.23 6.67 8.44
CA LEU A 667 -16.66 6.50 8.23
C LEU A 667 -17.22 5.66 9.38
N HIS A 668 -18.12 6.26 10.14
CA HIS A 668 -18.78 5.56 11.25
C HIS A 668 -19.68 4.46 10.71
N ARG A 669 -19.72 3.35 11.43
CA ARG A 669 -20.66 2.26 11.10
C ARG A 669 -22.09 2.81 11.01
N PRO A 670 -22.81 2.60 9.89
CA PRO A 670 -24.19 3.04 9.75
C PRO A 670 -25.09 2.45 10.84
N GLN A 671 -25.99 3.26 11.43
CA GLN A 671 -26.99 2.82 12.40
C GLN A 671 -28.31 2.40 11.75
N PHE A 672 -28.37 2.44 10.43
CA PHE A 672 -29.48 2.00 9.60
C PHE A 672 -29.02 0.91 8.63
N PRO A 673 -29.94 0.10 8.07
CA PRO A 673 -29.59 -0.94 7.12
C PRO A 673 -28.97 -0.36 5.85
N VAL A 674 -27.76 -0.80 5.52
CA VAL A 674 -27.07 -0.48 4.26
C VAL A 674 -26.74 -1.80 3.57
N SER A 675 -26.93 -1.86 2.25
CA SER A 675 -26.62 -3.07 1.49
C SER A 675 -25.11 -3.35 1.49
N ALA A 676 -24.72 -4.62 1.37
CA ALA A 676 -23.30 -4.98 1.29
C ALA A 676 -22.59 -4.34 0.09
N PHE A 677 -23.31 -4.09 -1.00
CA PHE A 677 -22.82 -3.36 -2.17
C PHE A 677 -22.56 -1.89 -1.83
N ALA A 678 -23.53 -1.18 -1.25
CA ALA A 678 -23.37 0.22 -0.88
C ALA A 678 -22.27 0.42 0.17
N LEU A 679 -22.11 -0.50 1.13
CA LEU A 679 -21.02 -0.44 2.10
C LEU A 679 -19.64 -0.62 1.46
N GLN A 680 -19.55 -1.47 0.42
CA GLN A 680 -18.34 -1.64 -0.37
C GLN A 680 -18.02 -0.38 -1.17
N GLU A 681 -19.00 0.21 -1.85
CA GLU A 681 -18.83 1.49 -2.57
C GLU A 681 -18.32 2.59 -1.64
N LEU A 682 -18.88 2.72 -0.43
CA LEU A 682 -18.40 3.67 0.58
C LEU A 682 -16.95 3.39 1.00
N HIS A 683 -16.56 2.13 1.15
CA HIS A 683 -15.19 1.75 1.50
C HIS A 683 -14.20 2.07 0.38
N GLU A 684 -14.58 1.79 -0.87
CA GLU A 684 -13.77 2.11 -2.06
C GLU A 684 -13.68 3.63 -2.30
N GLY A 685 -14.78 4.34 -2.01
CA GLY A 685 -14.95 5.77 -2.19
C GLY A 685 -14.39 6.66 -1.07
N ILE A 686 -13.95 6.09 0.06
CA ILE A 686 -13.63 6.84 1.30
C ILE A 686 -12.67 8.04 1.06
N ALA A 687 -11.67 7.87 0.19
CA ALA A 687 -10.64 8.87 -0.12
C ALA A 687 -10.96 9.79 -1.32
N ARG A 688 -12.05 9.56 -2.08
CA ARG A 688 -12.34 10.26 -3.36
C ARG A 688 -12.41 11.78 -3.23
N TRP A 689 -12.92 12.30 -2.11
CA TRP A 689 -12.98 13.76 -1.87
C TRP A 689 -11.59 14.40 -1.84
N GLY A 690 -10.58 13.68 -1.35
CA GLY A 690 -9.19 14.12 -1.41
C GLY A 690 -8.65 14.18 -2.84
N ASP A 691 -9.06 13.30 -3.73
CA ASP A 691 -8.66 13.32 -5.14
C ASP A 691 -9.34 14.48 -5.89
N VAL A 692 -10.60 14.76 -5.57
CA VAL A 692 -11.35 15.93 -6.08
C VAL A 692 -10.65 17.23 -5.70
N MET A 693 -10.16 17.37 -4.45
CA MET A 693 -9.34 18.50 -4.04
C MET A 693 -8.15 18.71 -4.98
N LEU A 694 -7.34 17.65 -5.18
CA LEU A 694 -6.11 17.78 -5.96
C LEU A 694 -6.38 18.11 -7.42
N LYS A 695 -7.37 17.46 -8.04
CA LYS A 695 -7.81 17.76 -9.41
C LYS A 695 -8.30 19.20 -9.55
N THR A 696 -9.01 19.71 -8.56
CA THR A 696 -9.52 21.10 -8.56
C THR A 696 -8.38 22.11 -8.42
N VAL A 697 -7.44 21.90 -7.49
CA VAL A 697 -6.26 22.75 -7.34
C VAL A 697 -5.44 22.79 -8.64
N ARG A 698 -5.16 21.62 -9.25
CA ARG A 698 -4.46 21.56 -10.54
C ARG A 698 -5.21 22.31 -11.63
N SER A 699 -6.53 22.13 -11.73
CA SER A 699 -7.36 22.86 -12.68
C SER A 699 -7.16 24.35 -12.49
N VAL A 700 -7.39 24.89 -11.30
CA VAL A 700 -7.29 26.34 -11.03
C VAL A 700 -5.90 26.89 -11.33
N VAL A 701 -4.83 26.16 -10.99
CA VAL A 701 -3.46 26.62 -11.19
C VAL A 701 -3.05 26.61 -12.67
N TYR A 702 -3.49 25.60 -13.45
CA TYR A 702 -3.05 25.39 -14.83
C TYR A 702 -4.06 25.79 -15.91
N THR A 703 -5.28 26.21 -15.56
CA THR A 703 -6.27 26.74 -16.52
C THR A 703 -6.24 28.25 -16.70
N THR A 704 -5.34 28.96 -16.01
CA THR A 704 -5.03 30.36 -16.33
C THR A 704 -4.10 30.41 -17.56
N PRO A 705 -4.49 31.14 -18.63
CA PRO A 705 -3.81 31.12 -19.94
C PRO A 705 -2.42 31.76 -19.95
#